data_AF-A0A6N6QCQ8-F1
#
_entry.id   AF-A0A6N6QCQ8-F1
#
_cell.length_a   1.000
_cell.length_b   1.000
_cell.length_c   1.000
_cell.angle_alpha   90.00
_cell.angle_beta   90.00
_cell.angle_gamma   90.00
#
_symmetry.space_group_name_H-M   'P 1'
#
loop_
_entity.id
_entity.type
_entity.pdbx_description
1 polymer ?
#
loop_
_entity_poly.entity_id
_entity_poly.type
_entity_poly.pdbx_seq_one_letter_code
_entity_poly.pdbx_strand_id
1 'polypeptide(L)'
;MDAQTLGQPSRRNSFHPAWLLLPLPALARICVAAQPSGSPLNAAQVLQFVLALALVAPWVWWRSGTAPAPVLQWMKECRGLMPGFLIAMIGPACAALAADEAPALLWGFPIGCLLMGAGLFASEFENRTLATLLVQPRSRAAIYRRKHAVLAVLLGIAIANMVLSFLATDVQVATPRNFLGTCGIGAALGLLVLASAPLYALLTRTTIAAATFTVAIPLMAYAALTESVRFCRWLLDLPELPPDAEWSVVASTAWVYAVACAVLGWRTFARLDATDGAQANAGAGLVSLGRPAAWLARAFGTGPTGHLVRKELRLQSIPWVTALLMAGIALLAAGWRFTERPGNEKELPLLAAVVFMGMAAVVCLLGTGAACVAEERQIGTHDWQLTQPATLRRQWWVKLAVTVGVALLVGCVWPVLLVRVALGSGRFAKLLEGAPPGALAAYSGAALGLLALSILASSLSRTTLKAGVAAIGAAIAVGTFVAFAIDAFDRLTVGIRPGTVVFAATIIRTLYMIGVAVVLWLAALLEFARRNHRRSSVPSGSVVRNWLAVAATTALVTCIPYGNASLAVRRIAAAERAAALNQQWDQLEAAVRQGLANGTLPPGVREAAAAGAGMSPREIAAALLREHGDEAFRVVNPPPAPRTPSNPSLFRMDPILMKRYGLVPRPNPAPATEEAKPTPAQPPKP
;
A
#
# COMPACT_ATOMS: atom_id res chain seq x y z
N MET A 1 -8.39 -60.56 -2.36
CA MET A 1 -8.99 -59.34 -1.80
C MET A 1 -8.25 -58.16 -2.37
N ASP A 2 -8.76 -57.59 -3.46
CA ASP A 2 -8.09 -56.55 -4.24
C ASP A 2 -8.15 -55.20 -3.53
N ALA A 3 -7.03 -54.82 -2.92
CA ALA A 3 -6.84 -53.53 -2.25
C ALA A 3 -6.77 -52.32 -3.21
N GLN A 4 -7.20 -52.45 -4.47
CA GLN A 4 -7.07 -51.42 -5.51
C GLN A 4 -8.30 -50.54 -5.73
N THR A 5 -9.44 -50.81 -5.08
CA THR A 5 -10.68 -50.04 -5.26
C THR A 5 -11.24 -49.45 -3.97
N LEU A 6 -10.40 -49.22 -2.95
CA LEU A 6 -10.73 -48.19 -1.96
C LEU A 6 -10.69 -46.85 -2.69
N GLY A 7 -11.88 -46.42 -3.14
CA GLY A 7 -12.11 -45.22 -3.92
C GLY A 7 -11.30 -44.07 -3.35
N GLN A 8 -10.16 -43.77 -3.98
CA GLN A 8 -9.44 -42.56 -3.65
C GLN A 8 -10.45 -41.44 -3.85
N PRO A 9 -10.82 -40.69 -2.80
CA PRO A 9 -11.82 -39.65 -2.91
C PRO A 9 -11.41 -38.81 -4.10
N SER A 10 -12.27 -38.79 -5.13
CA SER A 10 -11.94 -38.30 -6.48
C SER A 10 -11.00 -37.12 -6.29
N ARG A 11 -9.72 -37.30 -6.61
CA ARG A 11 -8.70 -36.28 -6.35
C ARG A 11 -9.07 -35.14 -7.25
N ARG A 12 -9.94 -34.24 -6.79
CA ARG A 12 -10.22 -32.96 -7.42
C ARG A 12 -8.88 -32.26 -7.36
N ASN A 13 -8.11 -32.41 -8.43
CA ASN A 13 -7.02 -31.53 -8.79
C ASN A 13 -7.64 -30.15 -8.91
N SER A 14 -7.78 -29.49 -7.77
CA SER A 14 -8.30 -28.14 -7.66
C SER A 14 -7.20 -27.23 -8.17
N PHE A 15 -7.16 -27.08 -9.50
CA PHE A 15 -6.66 -25.87 -10.11
C PHE A 15 -7.29 -24.71 -9.34
N HIS A 16 -6.48 -23.95 -8.63
CA HIS A 16 -6.98 -22.81 -7.90
C HIS A 16 -7.17 -21.69 -8.93
N PRO A 17 -8.40 -21.18 -9.16
CA PRO A 17 -8.67 -20.20 -10.21
C PRO A 17 -7.84 -18.92 -10.06
N ALA A 18 -7.27 -18.66 -8.88
CA ALA A 18 -6.37 -17.53 -8.64
C ALA A 18 -5.11 -17.50 -9.52
N TRP A 19 -4.66 -18.63 -10.10
CA TRP A 19 -3.57 -18.59 -11.09
C TRP A 19 -3.95 -17.75 -12.32
N LEU A 20 -5.23 -17.69 -12.68
CA LEU A 20 -5.72 -16.86 -13.79
C LEU A 20 -5.65 -15.36 -13.49
N LEU A 21 -5.36 -14.96 -12.24
CA LEU A 21 -5.18 -13.56 -11.87
C LEU A 21 -3.78 -13.04 -12.24
N LEU A 22 -2.78 -13.91 -12.38
CA LEU A 22 -1.41 -13.51 -12.74
C LEU A 22 -1.30 -12.70 -14.05
N PRO A 23 -1.95 -13.10 -15.16
CA PRO A 23 -1.87 -12.33 -16.40
C PRO A 23 -2.69 -11.02 -16.37
N LEU A 24 -3.63 -10.85 -15.43
CA LEU A 24 -4.58 -9.72 -15.47
C LEU A 24 -3.90 -8.34 -15.40
N PRO A 25 -2.90 -8.07 -14.52
CA PRO A 25 -2.25 -6.76 -14.49
C PRO A 25 -1.50 -6.45 -15.80
N ALA A 26 -0.83 -7.45 -16.37
CA ALA A 26 -0.11 -7.28 -17.64
C ALA A 26 -1.09 -7.06 -18.80
N LEU A 27 -2.21 -7.80 -18.85
CA LEU A 27 -3.29 -7.58 -19.82
C LEU A 27 -3.91 -6.19 -19.67
N ALA A 28 -4.20 -5.76 -18.44
CA ALA A 28 -4.73 -4.43 -18.18
C ALA A 28 -3.79 -3.34 -18.73
N ARG A 29 -2.47 -3.50 -18.54
CA ARG A 29 -1.47 -2.60 -19.14
C ARG A 29 -1.48 -2.63 -20.66
N ILE A 30 -1.52 -3.81 -21.27
CA ILE A 30 -1.55 -3.92 -22.72
C ILE A 30 -2.78 -3.21 -23.27
N CYS A 31 -3.94 -3.34 -22.62
CA CYS A 31 -5.16 -2.62 -22.97
C CYS A 31 -5.04 -1.10 -22.80
N VAL A 32 -4.39 -0.62 -21.73
CA VAL A 32 -4.16 0.83 -21.50
C VAL A 32 -3.17 1.39 -22.52
N ALA A 33 -2.09 0.68 -22.81
CA ALA A 33 -1.07 1.07 -23.79
C ALA A 33 -1.60 1.07 -25.23
N ALA A 34 -2.61 0.24 -25.53
CA ALA A 34 -3.26 0.23 -26.84
C ALA A 34 -4.19 1.43 -27.08
N GLN A 35 -4.43 2.29 -26.08
CA GLN A 35 -5.21 3.51 -26.27
C GLN A 35 -4.42 4.55 -27.08
N PRO A 36 -5.07 5.39 -27.92
CA PRO A 36 -4.39 6.37 -28.77
C PRO A 36 -3.51 7.38 -28.03
N SER A 37 -3.80 7.62 -26.75
CA SER A 37 -3.05 8.49 -25.84
C SER A 37 -2.05 7.73 -24.96
N GLY A 38 -1.95 6.41 -25.10
CA GLY A 38 -1.09 5.55 -24.30
C GLY A 38 0.38 5.66 -24.72
N SER A 39 1.29 5.42 -23.77
CA SER A 39 2.69 5.20 -24.09
C SER A 39 2.84 3.91 -24.91
N PRO A 40 3.79 3.86 -25.87
CA PRO A 40 4.01 2.66 -26.67
C PRO A 40 4.36 1.47 -25.75
N LEU A 41 3.86 0.29 -26.11
CA LEU A 41 4.18 -0.96 -25.43
C LEU A 41 5.71 -1.13 -25.35
N ASN A 42 6.24 -1.26 -24.13
CA ASN A 42 7.66 -1.52 -23.94
C ASN A 42 7.93 -3.03 -23.85
N ALA A 43 9.16 -3.45 -24.19
CA ALA A 43 9.56 -4.86 -24.17
C ALA A 43 9.39 -5.51 -22.77
N ALA A 44 9.54 -4.71 -21.70
CA ALA A 44 9.37 -5.18 -20.33
C ALA A 44 7.93 -5.64 -20.03
N GLN A 45 6.92 -4.94 -20.55
CA GLN A 45 5.50 -5.31 -20.42
C GLN A 45 5.19 -6.62 -21.15
N VAL A 46 5.69 -6.79 -22.37
CA VAL A 46 5.53 -8.04 -23.15
C VAL A 46 6.19 -9.20 -22.40
N LEU A 47 7.41 -9.00 -21.91
CA LEU A 47 8.14 -10.03 -21.16
C LEU A 47 7.44 -10.39 -19.84
N GLN A 48 6.84 -9.41 -19.15
CA GLN A 48 6.04 -9.66 -17.94
C GLN A 48 4.79 -10.50 -18.25
N PHE A 49 4.10 -10.23 -19.37
CA PHE A 49 2.97 -11.04 -19.82
C PHE A 49 3.40 -12.47 -20.19
N VAL A 50 4.50 -12.62 -20.93
CA VAL A 50 5.07 -13.93 -21.28
C VAL A 50 5.47 -14.71 -20.04
N LEU A 51 6.10 -14.06 -19.05
CA LEU A 51 6.45 -14.67 -17.77
C LEU A 51 5.19 -15.18 -17.06
N ALA A 52 4.13 -14.37 -16.97
CA ALA A 52 2.87 -14.78 -16.36
C ALA A 52 2.21 -15.97 -17.10
N LEU A 53 2.22 -15.94 -18.44
CA LEU A 53 1.64 -17.02 -19.25
C LEU A 53 2.44 -18.32 -19.16
N ALA A 54 3.77 -18.24 -19.20
CA ALA A 54 4.67 -19.38 -19.06
C ALA A 54 4.53 -20.07 -17.71
N LEU A 55 4.09 -19.33 -16.67
CA LEU A 55 3.72 -19.91 -15.40
C LEU A 55 2.37 -20.60 -15.49
N VAL A 56 1.32 -19.90 -15.93
CA VAL A 56 -0.07 -20.41 -15.90
C VAL A 56 -0.29 -21.58 -16.86
N ALA A 57 0.33 -21.57 -18.04
CA ALA A 57 0.08 -22.57 -19.08
C ALA A 57 0.42 -24.01 -18.65
N PRO A 58 1.58 -24.32 -18.05
CA PRO A 58 1.86 -25.65 -17.50
C PRO A 58 0.84 -26.10 -16.44
N TRP A 59 0.36 -25.17 -15.60
CA TRP A 59 -0.64 -25.49 -14.57
C TRP A 59 -2.00 -25.86 -15.15
N VAL A 60 -2.40 -25.16 -16.22
CA VAL A 60 -3.64 -25.46 -16.95
C VAL A 60 -3.48 -26.76 -17.72
N TRP A 61 -2.33 -26.99 -18.36
CA TRP A 61 -2.04 -28.19 -19.15
C TRP A 61 -2.00 -29.47 -18.30
N TRP A 62 -1.26 -29.46 -17.19
CA TRP A 62 -1.11 -30.61 -16.29
C TRP A 62 -2.38 -30.94 -15.48
N ARG A 63 -3.43 -30.11 -15.58
CA ARG A 63 -4.78 -30.44 -15.11
C ARG A 63 -5.36 -31.68 -15.81
N SER A 64 -4.89 -32.02 -17.01
CA SER A 64 -5.37 -33.14 -17.83
C SER A 64 -5.12 -34.54 -17.22
N GLY A 65 -4.54 -34.65 -16.03
CA GLY A 65 -4.40 -35.92 -15.29
C GLY A 65 -3.18 -36.76 -15.66
N THR A 66 -2.37 -36.30 -16.62
CA THR A 66 -1.23 -37.03 -17.20
C THR A 66 0.13 -36.68 -16.57
N ALA A 67 0.16 -35.81 -15.54
CA ALA A 67 1.41 -35.32 -14.99
C ALA A 67 2.18 -36.43 -14.23
N PRO A 68 3.50 -36.60 -14.48
CA PRO A 68 4.33 -37.53 -13.74
C PRO A 68 4.32 -37.27 -12.23
N ALA A 69 4.50 -38.31 -11.41
CA ALA A 69 4.49 -38.19 -9.94
C ALA A 69 5.45 -37.12 -9.37
N PRO A 70 6.68 -36.90 -9.91
CA PRO A 70 7.53 -35.80 -9.49
C PRO A 70 6.88 -34.43 -9.74
N VAL A 71 6.25 -34.23 -10.90
CA VAL A 71 5.58 -32.97 -11.28
C VAL A 71 4.41 -32.69 -10.35
N LEU A 72 3.59 -33.70 -10.03
CA LEU A 72 2.50 -33.56 -9.06
C LEU A 72 2.99 -33.11 -7.67
N GLN A 73 4.18 -33.54 -7.26
CA GLN A 73 4.77 -33.13 -5.99
C GLN A 73 5.26 -31.69 -6.04
N TRP A 74 5.93 -31.27 -7.11
CA TRP A 74 6.28 -29.86 -7.32
C TRP A 74 5.02 -28.96 -7.35
N MET A 75 3.97 -29.42 -8.03
CA MET A 75 2.69 -28.72 -8.08
C MET A 75 2.03 -28.60 -6.70
N LYS A 76 2.14 -29.62 -5.84
CA LYS A 76 1.67 -29.53 -4.45
C LYS A 76 2.40 -28.42 -3.70
N GLU A 77 3.73 -28.38 -3.78
CA GLU A 77 4.55 -27.40 -3.06
C GLU A 77 4.30 -25.97 -3.55
N CYS A 78 4.29 -25.76 -4.87
CA CYS A 78 3.98 -24.44 -5.44
C CYS A 78 2.57 -23.97 -5.06
N ARG A 79 1.57 -24.88 -4.96
CA ARG A 79 0.22 -24.54 -4.51
C ARG A 79 0.20 -24.05 -3.07
N GLY A 80 1.03 -24.62 -2.20
CA GLY A 80 1.17 -24.17 -0.81
C GLY A 80 1.70 -22.73 -0.71
N LEU A 81 2.62 -22.37 -1.61
CA LEU A 81 3.26 -21.04 -1.65
C LEU A 81 2.53 -20.01 -2.50
N MET A 82 1.56 -20.45 -3.30
CA MET A 82 0.82 -19.62 -4.26
C MET A 82 0.25 -18.33 -3.65
N PRO A 83 -0.34 -18.29 -2.45
CA PRO A 83 -0.89 -17.03 -1.93
C PRO A 83 0.18 -15.93 -1.77
N GLY A 84 1.34 -16.27 -1.21
CA GLY A 84 2.47 -15.34 -1.12
C GLY A 84 3.02 -14.97 -2.50
N PHE A 85 3.13 -15.96 -3.40
CA PHE A 85 3.59 -15.73 -4.76
C PHE A 85 2.70 -14.75 -5.55
N LEU A 86 1.38 -14.91 -5.46
CA LEU A 86 0.42 -14.01 -6.10
C LEU A 86 0.56 -12.57 -5.60
N ILE A 87 0.72 -12.37 -4.28
CA ILE A 87 0.94 -11.03 -3.69
C ILE A 87 2.26 -10.44 -4.22
N ALA A 88 3.32 -11.25 -4.28
CA ALA A 88 4.63 -10.80 -4.77
C ALA A 88 4.64 -10.44 -6.26
N MET A 89 3.78 -11.08 -7.06
CA MET A 89 3.64 -10.83 -8.50
C MET A 89 2.70 -9.65 -8.78
N ILE A 90 1.53 -9.63 -8.15
CA ILE A 90 0.47 -8.63 -8.40
C ILE A 90 0.88 -7.26 -7.86
N GLY A 91 1.54 -7.18 -6.69
CA GLY A 91 1.93 -5.91 -6.08
C GLY A 91 2.73 -5.00 -7.04
N PRO A 92 3.92 -5.42 -7.51
CA PRO A 92 4.70 -4.66 -8.48
C PRO A 92 3.98 -4.42 -9.82
N ALA A 93 3.16 -5.38 -10.26
CA ALA A 93 2.41 -5.25 -11.49
C ALA A 93 1.23 -4.26 -11.39
N CYS A 94 0.65 -4.07 -10.20
CA CYS A 94 -0.28 -2.98 -9.94
C CYS A 94 0.48 -1.66 -9.72
N ALA A 95 1.63 -1.69 -9.05
CA ALA A 95 2.45 -0.50 -8.79
C ALA A 95 2.79 0.25 -10.07
N ALA A 96 3.27 -0.47 -11.08
CA ALA A 96 3.61 0.16 -12.34
C ALA A 96 2.38 0.44 -13.26
N LEU A 97 1.14 0.16 -12.81
CA LEU A 97 -0.10 0.71 -13.41
C LEU A 97 -0.46 2.08 -12.81
N ALA A 98 -0.02 2.36 -11.58
CA ALA A 98 -0.37 3.56 -10.83
C ALA A 98 0.93 4.29 -10.45
N ALA A 99 1.53 5.00 -11.42
CA ALA A 99 2.85 5.61 -11.29
C ALA A 99 3.01 6.47 -10.02
N ASP A 100 1.96 7.19 -9.62
CA ASP A 100 1.96 8.06 -8.43
C ASP A 100 1.83 7.28 -7.10
N GLU A 101 1.25 6.09 -7.12
CA GLU A 101 1.00 5.22 -5.96
C GLU A 101 2.00 4.05 -5.86
N ALA A 102 3.00 4.04 -6.74
CA ALA A 102 3.99 2.96 -6.88
C ALA A 102 4.65 2.55 -5.54
N PRO A 103 5.03 3.46 -4.61
CA PRO A 103 5.67 3.07 -3.36
C PRO A 103 4.80 2.17 -2.47
N ALA A 104 3.49 2.45 -2.40
CA ALA A 104 2.55 1.68 -1.58
C ALA A 104 2.32 0.27 -2.15
N LEU A 105 2.17 0.18 -3.47
CA LEU A 105 1.92 -1.08 -4.17
C LEU A 105 3.18 -1.96 -4.27
N LEU A 106 4.37 -1.37 -4.21
CA LEU A 106 5.65 -2.08 -4.14
C LEU A 106 5.81 -2.92 -2.88
N TRP A 107 5.10 -2.62 -1.78
CA TRP A 107 5.11 -3.45 -0.57
C TRP A 107 4.52 -4.84 -0.77
N GLY A 108 3.74 -5.07 -1.84
CA GLY A 108 3.26 -6.40 -2.19
C GLY A 108 4.42 -7.39 -2.44
N PHE A 109 5.52 -6.94 -3.04
CA PHE A 109 6.69 -7.79 -3.27
C PHE A 109 7.29 -8.37 -1.97
N PRO A 110 7.79 -7.55 -1.03
CA PRO A 110 8.40 -8.07 0.19
C PRO A 110 7.41 -8.87 1.04
N ILE A 111 6.15 -8.43 1.15
CA ILE A 111 5.11 -9.18 1.88
C ILE A 111 4.90 -10.56 1.26
N GLY A 112 4.76 -10.63 -0.07
CA GLY A 112 4.57 -11.89 -0.77
C GLY A 112 5.77 -12.84 -0.63
N CYS A 113 7.00 -12.32 -0.73
CA CYS A 113 8.22 -13.07 -0.47
C CYS A 113 8.25 -13.66 0.95
N LEU A 114 7.98 -12.83 1.97
CA LEU A 114 7.94 -13.27 3.37
C LEU A 114 6.90 -14.38 3.59
N LEU A 115 5.70 -14.24 3.01
CA LEU A 115 4.65 -15.25 3.10
C LEU A 115 5.02 -16.55 2.38
N MET A 116 5.73 -16.50 1.25
CA MET A 116 6.26 -17.70 0.59
C MET A 116 7.28 -18.41 1.47
N GLY A 117 8.27 -17.68 1.98
CA GLY A 117 9.31 -18.28 2.83
C GLY A 117 8.73 -18.88 4.11
N ALA A 118 7.88 -18.12 4.80
CA ALA A 118 7.24 -18.56 6.03
C ALA A 118 6.28 -19.74 5.80
N GLY A 119 5.55 -19.72 4.68
CA GLY A 119 4.58 -20.76 4.33
C GLY A 119 5.22 -22.13 4.00
N LEU A 120 6.53 -22.18 3.76
CA LEU A 120 7.23 -23.38 3.28
C LEU A 120 7.01 -24.61 4.16
N PHE A 121 7.10 -24.42 5.47
CA PHE A 121 6.83 -25.46 6.47
C PHE A 121 5.65 -25.11 7.37
N ALA A 122 5.39 -23.82 7.64
CA ALA A 122 4.28 -23.42 8.50
C ALA A 122 2.94 -23.94 7.98
N SER A 123 2.71 -23.96 6.67
CA SER A 123 1.48 -24.52 6.10
C SER A 123 1.33 -26.02 6.38
N GLU A 124 2.41 -26.78 6.51
CA GLU A 124 2.34 -28.20 6.84
C GLU A 124 1.93 -28.41 8.31
N PHE A 125 2.37 -27.52 9.21
CA PHE A 125 1.91 -27.49 10.60
C PHE A 125 0.44 -27.07 10.71
N GLU A 126 0.06 -25.98 10.01
CA GLU A 126 -1.31 -25.45 10.02
C GLU A 126 -2.32 -26.46 9.49
N ASN A 127 -1.92 -27.27 8.49
CA ASN A 127 -2.76 -28.32 7.90
C ASN A 127 -2.57 -29.71 8.54
N ARG A 128 -1.70 -29.86 9.56
CA ARG A 128 -1.37 -31.15 10.21
C ARG A 128 -0.96 -32.24 9.22
N THR A 129 -0.07 -31.86 8.31
CA THR A 129 0.45 -32.72 7.23
C THR A 129 1.93 -33.05 7.40
N LEU A 130 2.59 -32.42 8.37
CA LEU A 130 4.02 -32.59 8.60
C LEU A 130 4.39 -34.00 9.08
N ALA A 131 3.67 -34.61 10.04
CA ALA A 131 4.02 -35.97 10.43
C ALA A 131 3.83 -36.96 9.27
N THR A 132 2.75 -36.80 8.50
CA THR A 132 2.56 -37.61 7.27
C THR A 132 3.70 -37.41 6.28
N LEU A 133 4.25 -36.20 6.16
CA LEU A 133 5.43 -35.92 5.33
C LEU A 133 6.68 -36.61 5.87
N LEU A 134 6.88 -36.61 7.19
CA LEU A 134 8.06 -37.19 7.86
C LEU A 134 8.05 -38.72 7.92
N VAL A 135 6.89 -39.36 7.86
CA VAL A 135 6.73 -40.83 7.86
C VAL A 135 6.97 -41.44 6.47
N GLN A 136 6.98 -40.63 5.40
CA GLN A 136 7.24 -41.14 4.06
C GLN A 136 8.63 -41.81 3.97
N PRO A 137 8.78 -42.90 3.19
CA PRO A 137 10.05 -43.59 2.99
C PRO A 137 10.96 -42.80 2.05
N ARG A 138 11.29 -41.56 2.44
CA ARG A 138 12.12 -40.61 1.72
C ARG A 138 13.06 -39.95 2.69
N SER A 139 14.30 -39.76 2.27
CA SER A 139 15.27 -39.07 3.12
C SER A 139 14.79 -37.65 3.44
N ARG A 140 14.93 -37.23 4.70
CA ARG A 140 14.59 -35.87 5.15
C ARG A 140 15.30 -34.81 4.29
N ALA A 141 16.53 -35.10 3.85
CA ALA A 141 17.30 -34.23 2.95
C ALA A 141 16.64 -34.04 1.59
N ALA A 142 16.05 -35.09 1.01
CA ALA A 142 15.34 -34.96 -0.27
C ALA A 142 14.08 -34.10 -0.13
N ILE A 143 13.33 -34.27 0.95
CA ILE A 143 12.12 -33.47 1.25
C ILE A 143 12.50 -31.99 1.43
N TYR A 144 13.49 -31.73 2.28
CA TYR A 144 13.95 -30.37 2.59
C TYR A 144 14.48 -29.64 1.34
N ARG A 145 15.39 -30.27 0.59
CA ARG A 145 15.96 -29.68 -0.63
C ARG A 145 14.90 -29.37 -1.68
N ARG A 146 13.93 -30.26 -1.86
CA ARG A 146 12.85 -30.03 -2.84
C ARG A 146 11.99 -28.83 -2.48
N LYS A 147 11.57 -28.72 -1.21
CA LYS A 147 10.80 -27.57 -0.73
C LYS A 147 11.59 -26.26 -0.96
N HIS A 148 12.87 -26.23 -0.59
CA HIS A 148 13.70 -25.04 -0.81
C HIS A 148 13.91 -24.73 -2.30
N ALA A 149 14.07 -25.73 -3.15
CA ALA A 149 14.20 -25.53 -4.59
C ALA A 149 12.93 -24.87 -5.18
N VAL A 150 11.74 -25.33 -4.77
CA VAL A 150 10.47 -24.70 -5.15
C VAL A 150 10.41 -23.24 -4.70
N LEU A 151 10.75 -22.98 -3.43
CA LEU A 151 10.78 -21.61 -2.88
C LEU A 151 11.76 -20.71 -3.65
N ALA A 152 12.98 -21.19 -3.91
CA ALA A 152 14.01 -20.43 -4.62
C ALA A 152 13.57 -20.07 -6.05
N VAL A 153 12.95 -21.01 -6.77
CA VAL A 153 12.41 -20.76 -8.12
C VAL A 153 11.31 -19.70 -8.09
N LEU A 154 10.34 -19.82 -7.18
CA LEU A 154 9.25 -18.85 -7.07
C LEU A 154 9.75 -17.45 -6.64
N LEU A 155 10.72 -17.37 -5.73
CA LEU A 155 11.36 -16.11 -5.36
C LEU A 155 12.10 -15.49 -6.54
N GLY A 156 12.87 -16.28 -7.31
CA GLY A 156 13.57 -15.81 -8.50
C GLY A 156 12.62 -15.23 -9.54
N ILE A 157 11.49 -15.89 -9.78
CA ILE A 157 10.42 -15.40 -10.68
C ILE A 157 9.82 -14.08 -10.16
N ALA A 158 9.53 -14.00 -8.86
CA ALA A 158 8.98 -12.79 -8.26
C ALA A 158 9.97 -11.61 -8.34
N ILE A 159 11.27 -11.85 -8.11
CA ILE A 159 12.33 -10.84 -8.26
C ILE A 159 12.38 -10.37 -9.72
N ALA A 160 12.37 -11.29 -10.69
CA ALA A 160 12.35 -10.93 -12.11
C ALA A 160 11.14 -10.06 -12.46
N ASN A 161 9.95 -10.42 -11.99
CA ASN A 161 8.73 -9.63 -12.19
C ASN A 161 8.82 -8.23 -11.56
N MET A 162 9.39 -8.11 -10.36
CA MET A 162 9.62 -6.82 -9.72
C MET A 162 10.56 -5.95 -10.57
N VAL A 163 11.69 -6.50 -11.02
CA VAL A 163 12.66 -5.80 -11.86
C VAL A 163 12.03 -5.34 -13.18
N LEU A 164 11.27 -6.22 -13.85
CA LEU A 164 10.53 -5.87 -15.06
C LEU A 164 9.48 -4.79 -14.82
N SER A 165 8.82 -4.83 -13.66
CA SER A 165 7.84 -3.80 -13.28
C SER A 165 8.50 -2.44 -13.14
N PHE A 166 9.67 -2.36 -12.47
CA PHE A 166 10.44 -1.12 -12.35
C PHE A 166 10.90 -0.58 -13.71
N LEU A 167 11.46 -1.45 -14.55
CA LEU A 167 11.87 -1.09 -15.92
C LEU A 167 10.70 -0.59 -16.77
N ALA A 168 9.48 -1.08 -16.51
CA ALA A 168 8.31 -0.68 -17.27
C ALA A 168 7.75 0.69 -16.88
N THR A 169 8.10 1.23 -15.71
CA THR A 169 7.45 2.43 -15.14
C THR A 169 8.02 3.76 -15.60
N ASP A 170 9.16 3.79 -16.29
CA ASP A 170 9.93 5.01 -16.66
C ASP A 170 10.24 6.00 -15.51
N VAL A 171 9.81 5.69 -14.28
CA VAL A 171 10.34 6.24 -13.02
C VAL A 171 11.85 6.17 -13.13
N GLN A 172 12.56 7.25 -12.83
CA GLN A 172 14.00 7.54 -13.02
C GLN A 172 15.01 6.48 -12.48
N VAL A 173 14.81 5.22 -12.81
CA VAL A 173 15.71 4.08 -12.68
C VAL A 173 16.67 4.05 -13.87
N ALA A 174 16.56 5.01 -14.79
CA ALA A 174 17.39 5.14 -15.99
C ALA A 174 18.90 5.26 -15.73
N THR A 175 19.33 5.47 -14.47
CA THR A 175 20.74 5.32 -14.12
C THR A 175 21.07 3.85 -13.82
N PRO A 176 22.12 3.27 -14.44
CA PRO A 176 22.57 1.89 -14.17
C PRO A 176 22.76 1.59 -12.68
N ARG A 177 23.13 2.61 -11.89
CA ARG A 177 23.30 2.52 -10.44
C ARG A 177 21.99 2.22 -9.70
N ASN A 178 20.88 2.85 -10.09
CA ASN A 178 19.57 2.61 -9.48
C ASN A 178 19.07 1.20 -9.81
N PHE A 179 19.26 0.75 -11.06
CA PHE A 179 18.89 -0.61 -11.49
C PHE A 179 19.63 -1.71 -10.70
N LEU A 180 20.96 -1.58 -10.58
CA LEU A 180 21.78 -2.51 -9.79
C LEU A 180 21.38 -2.50 -8.31
N GLY A 181 21.07 -1.32 -7.77
CA GLY A 181 20.57 -1.17 -6.40
C GLY A 181 19.26 -1.92 -6.19
N THR A 182 18.27 -1.74 -7.07
CA THR A 182 16.96 -2.42 -6.97
C THR A 182 17.10 -3.94 -7.10
N CYS A 183 17.91 -4.42 -8.05
CA CYS A 183 18.20 -5.84 -8.19
C CYS A 183 18.89 -6.40 -6.94
N GLY A 184 19.86 -5.66 -6.40
CA GLY A 184 20.58 -6.00 -5.17
C GLY A 184 19.65 -6.10 -3.96
N ILE A 185 18.73 -5.16 -3.78
CA ILE A 185 17.73 -5.17 -2.71
C ILE A 185 16.80 -6.39 -2.85
N GLY A 186 16.28 -6.65 -4.07
CA GLY A 186 15.44 -7.80 -4.34
C GLY A 186 16.14 -9.14 -4.07
N ALA A 187 17.40 -9.27 -4.50
CA ALA A 187 18.22 -10.45 -4.28
C ALA A 187 18.58 -10.64 -2.80
N ALA A 188 18.96 -9.57 -2.10
CA ALA A 188 19.25 -9.62 -0.66
C ALA A 188 18.02 -10.03 0.15
N LEU A 189 16.85 -9.48 -0.17
CA LEU A 189 15.60 -9.89 0.45
C LEU A 189 15.24 -11.34 0.12
N GLY A 190 15.38 -11.75 -1.14
CA GLY A 190 15.13 -13.13 -1.56
C GLY A 190 16.02 -14.12 -0.82
N LEU A 191 17.32 -13.82 -0.69
CA LEU A 191 18.28 -14.62 0.06
C LEU A 191 17.92 -14.69 1.55
N LEU A 192 17.58 -13.55 2.16
CA LEU A 192 17.16 -13.47 3.54
C LEU A 192 15.95 -14.36 3.80
N VAL A 193 14.91 -14.22 2.97
CA VAL A 193 13.67 -15.01 3.04
C VAL A 193 13.96 -16.50 2.83
N LEU A 194 14.77 -16.85 1.83
CA LEU A 194 15.11 -18.23 1.51
C LEU A 194 15.84 -18.92 2.68
N ALA A 195 16.67 -18.19 3.40
CA ALA A 195 17.48 -18.71 4.49
C ALA A 195 16.75 -18.73 5.85
N SER A 196 16.15 -17.61 6.27
CA SER A 196 15.66 -17.45 7.64
C SER A 196 14.19 -17.81 7.82
N ALA A 197 13.34 -17.58 6.82
CA ALA A 197 11.92 -17.88 6.94
C ALA A 197 11.60 -19.36 7.18
N PRO A 198 12.27 -20.33 6.51
CA PRO A 198 12.10 -21.74 6.81
C PRO A 198 12.49 -22.10 8.24
N LEU A 199 13.61 -21.56 8.76
CA LEU A 199 14.01 -21.77 10.15
C LEU A 199 12.91 -21.27 11.09
N TYR A 200 12.46 -20.03 10.93
CA TYR A 200 11.44 -19.48 11.82
C TYR A 200 10.10 -20.19 11.67
N ALA A 201 9.73 -20.65 10.47
CA ALA A 201 8.54 -21.48 10.27
C ALA A 201 8.59 -22.79 11.06
N LEU A 202 9.77 -23.40 11.17
CA LEU A 202 9.96 -24.61 11.98
C LEU A 202 9.91 -24.32 13.48
N LEU A 203 10.47 -23.19 13.91
CA LEU A 203 10.50 -22.80 15.32
C LEU A 203 9.12 -22.35 15.81
N THR A 204 8.46 -21.45 15.06
CA THR A 204 7.18 -20.84 15.44
C THR A 204 5.97 -21.67 15.08
N ARG A 205 6.10 -22.58 14.12
CA ARG A 205 5.01 -23.43 13.59
C ARG A 205 3.80 -22.65 13.07
N THR A 206 3.95 -21.36 12.81
CA THR A 206 2.90 -20.48 12.29
C THR A 206 3.47 -19.55 11.23
N THR A 207 2.72 -19.32 10.16
CA THR A 207 3.22 -18.55 9.01
C THR A 207 3.43 -17.09 9.37
N ILE A 208 2.50 -16.49 10.12
CA ILE A 208 2.57 -15.06 10.47
C ILE A 208 3.76 -14.78 11.39
N ALA A 209 3.93 -15.57 12.46
CA ALA A 209 5.07 -15.35 13.35
C ALA A 209 6.39 -15.57 12.61
N ALA A 210 6.50 -16.62 11.79
CA ALA A 210 7.70 -16.85 11.00
C ALA A 210 8.03 -15.67 10.08
N ALA A 211 7.05 -15.09 9.39
CA ALA A 211 7.23 -13.89 8.59
C ALA A 211 7.72 -12.69 9.44
N THR A 212 7.12 -12.48 10.62
CA THR A 212 7.56 -11.42 11.54
C THR A 212 9.01 -11.60 11.99
N PHE A 213 9.41 -12.80 12.42
CA PHE A 213 10.79 -13.09 12.85
C PHE A 213 11.80 -12.95 11.70
N THR A 214 11.39 -13.32 10.48
CA THR A 214 12.20 -13.19 9.25
C THR A 214 12.60 -11.74 8.98
N VAL A 215 11.77 -10.76 9.36
CA VAL A 215 12.09 -9.33 9.22
C VAL A 215 12.75 -8.77 10.49
N ALA A 216 12.17 -9.09 11.65
CA ALA A 216 12.56 -8.46 12.91
C ALA A 216 13.96 -8.85 13.35
N ILE A 217 14.33 -10.14 13.30
CA ILE A 217 15.62 -10.60 13.83
C ILE A 217 16.80 -10.08 13.02
N PRO A 218 16.81 -10.10 11.68
CA PRO A 218 17.89 -9.48 10.92
C PRO A 218 18.01 -7.99 11.19
N LEU A 219 16.89 -7.27 11.31
CA LEU A 219 16.89 -5.85 11.64
C LEU A 219 17.44 -5.60 13.04
N MET A 220 17.07 -6.42 14.03
CA MET A 220 17.63 -6.36 15.38
C MET A 220 19.13 -6.68 15.40
N ALA A 221 19.56 -7.72 14.68
CA ALA A 221 20.96 -8.11 14.60
C ALA A 221 21.80 -7.01 13.94
N TYR A 222 21.28 -6.42 12.86
CA TYR A 222 21.88 -5.28 12.19
C TYR A 222 21.97 -4.06 13.12
N ALA A 223 20.86 -3.68 13.75
CA ALA A 223 20.83 -2.53 14.66
C ALA A 223 21.78 -2.75 15.85
N ALA A 224 21.74 -3.92 16.48
CA ALA A 224 22.60 -4.25 17.60
C ALA A 224 24.09 -4.27 17.22
N LEU A 225 24.45 -4.83 16.06
CA LEU A 225 25.84 -4.83 15.60
C LEU A 225 26.33 -3.42 15.28
N THR A 226 25.53 -2.65 14.54
CA THR A 226 25.87 -1.27 14.17
C THR A 226 26.05 -0.41 15.41
N GLU A 227 25.15 -0.56 16.40
CA GLU A 227 25.25 0.11 17.68
C GLU A 227 26.46 -0.33 18.50
N SER A 228 26.78 -1.63 18.51
CA SER A 228 27.96 -2.12 19.20
C SER A 228 29.24 -1.53 18.59
N VAL A 229 29.35 -1.49 17.27
CA VAL A 229 30.50 -0.90 16.57
C VAL A 229 30.60 0.59 16.88
N ARG A 230 29.48 1.33 16.83
CA ARG A 230 29.43 2.77 17.13
C ARG A 230 29.79 3.05 18.58
N PHE A 231 29.23 2.30 19.51
CA PHE A 231 29.52 2.43 20.93
C PHE A 231 31.01 2.18 21.21
N CYS A 232 31.60 1.12 20.64
CA CYS A 232 33.03 0.86 20.77
C CYS A 232 33.88 1.99 20.18
N ARG A 233 33.50 2.53 19.02
CA ARG A 233 34.21 3.66 18.40
C ARG A 233 34.09 4.93 19.21
N TRP A 234 32.90 5.22 19.75
CA TRP A 234 32.65 6.34 20.65
C TRP A 234 33.49 6.22 21.91
N LEU A 235 33.53 5.03 22.52
CA LEU A 235 34.32 4.75 23.73
C LEU A 235 35.84 4.91 23.49
N LEU A 236 36.31 4.62 22.27
CA LEU A 236 37.71 4.69 21.86
C LEU A 236 38.09 5.98 21.12
N ASP A 237 37.17 6.94 21.00
CA ASP A 237 37.29 8.17 20.21
C ASP A 237 37.82 7.97 18.77
N LEU A 238 37.34 6.91 18.11
CA LEU A 238 37.67 6.61 16.72
C LEU A 238 36.80 7.45 15.76
N PRO A 239 37.30 7.84 14.57
CA PRO A 239 36.53 8.60 13.58
C PRO A 239 35.29 7.83 13.11
N GLU A 240 34.34 8.46 12.42
CA GLU A 240 33.22 7.70 11.85
C GLU A 240 33.67 6.77 10.72
N LEU A 241 32.95 5.65 10.55
CA LEU A 241 33.18 4.77 9.40
C LEU A 241 32.70 5.48 8.12
N PRO A 242 33.47 5.38 7.01
CA PRO A 242 32.95 5.81 5.73
C PRO A 242 31.70 4.98 5.38
N PRO A 243 30.70 5.56 4.69
CA PRO A 243 29.45 4.87 4.36
C PRO A 243 29.64 3.50 3.69
N ASP A 244 30.66 3.35 2.84
CA ASP A 244 30.97 2.11 2.14
C ASP A 244 31.43 0.99 3.08
N ALA A 245 32.12 1.34 4.17
CA ALA A 245 32.52 0.38 5.21
C ALA A 245 31.30 -0.07 6.04
N GLU A 246 30.36 0.85 6.35
CA GLU A 246 29.10 0.49 7.00
C GLU A 246 28.32 -0.53 6.14
N TRP A 247 28.18 -0.29 4.83
CA TRP A 247 27.54 -1.22 3.89
C TRP A 247 28.25 -2.58 3.80
N SER A 248 29.57 -2.60 3.85
CA SER A 248 30.37 -3.84 3.83
C SER A 248 30.12 -4.69 5.09
N VAL A 249 29.99 -4.05 6.26
CA VAL A 249 29.61 -4.73 7.51
C VAL A 249 28.18 -5.26 7.41
N VAL A 250 27.24 -4.49 6.85
CA VAL A 250 25.85 -4.93 6.64
C VAL A 250 25.80 -6.17 5.76
N ALA A 251 26.46 -6.11 4.60
CA ALA A 251 26.48 -7.20 3.63
C ALA A 251 27.08 -8.46 4.23
N SER A 252 28.24 -8.34 4.89
CA SER A 252 28.91 -9.47 5.54
C SER A 252 28.06 -10.09 6.64
N THR A 253 27.39 -9.27 7.45
CA THR A 253 26.50 -9.73 8.52
C THR A 253 25.28 -10.43 7.96
N ALA A 254 24.69 -9.91 6.89
CA ALA A 254 23.55 -10.54 6.22
C ALA A 254 23.91 -11.92 5.66
N TRP A 255 25.11 -12.08 5.08
CA TRP A 255 25.61 -13.37 4.62
C TRP A 255 25.82 -14.38 5.75
N VAL A 256 26.52 -13.97 6.82
CA VAL A 256 26.74 -14.83 7.99
C VAL A 256 25.42 -15.26 8.60
N TYR A 257 24.48 -14.31 8.74
CA TYR A 257 23.14 -14.57 9.24
C TYR A 257 22.37 -15.56 8.35
N ALA A 258 22.38 -15.36 7.02
CA ALA A 258 21.71 -16.26 6.08
C ALA A 258 22.27 -17.68 6.15
N VAL A 259 23.60 -17.84 6.15
CA VAL A 259 24.26 -19.16 6.28
C VAL A 259 23.90 -19.81 7.61
N ALA A 260 23.97 -19.08 8.72
CA ALA A 260 23.62 -19.59 10.04
C ALA A 260 22.15 -20.05 10.08
N CYS A 261 21.23 -19.25 9.53
CA CYS A 261 19.82 -19.60 9.44
C CYS A 261 19.55 -20.84 8.59
N ALA A 262 20.21 -20.98 7.44
CA ALA A 262 20.06 -22.14 6.58
C ALA A 262 20.55 -23.43 7.28
N VAL A 263 21.72 -23.37 7.93
CA VAL A 263 22.29 -24.50 8.68
C VAL A 263 21.39 -24.88 9.87
N LEU A 264 20.94 -23.89 10.64
CA LEU A 264 20.02 -24.12 11.75
C LEU A 264 18.66 -24.63 11.27
N GLY A 265 18.15 -24.12 10.16
CA GLY A 265 16.89 -24.57 9.55
C GLY A 265 16.95 -26.04 9.16
N TRP A 266 18.05 -26.46 8.52
CA TRP A 266 18.30 -27.87 8.21
C TRP A 266 18.41 -28.73 9.48
N ARG A 267 19.21 -28.30 10.47
CA ARG A 267 19.38 -29.04 11.73
C ARG A 267 18.07 -29.20 12.49
N THR A 268 17.28 -28.14 12.57
CA THR A 268 15.95 -28.15 13.19
C THR A 268 15.05 -29.15 12.45
N PHE A 269 14.95 -29.05 11.11
CA PHE A 269 14.15 -29.98 10.32
C PHE A 269 14.58 -31.44 10.46
N ALA A 270 15.89 -31.69 10.42
CA ALA A 270 16.46 -33.04 10.51
C ALA A 270 16.20 -33.69 11.87
N ARG A 271 15.96 -32.90 12.93
CA ARG A 271 15.64 -33.36 14.30
C ARG A 271 14.15 -33.33 14.63
N LEU A 272 13.27 -32.98 13.69
CA LEU A 272 11.83 -32.97 13.97
C LEU A 272 11.33 -34.41 14.18
N ASP A 273 10.63 -34.59 15.29
CA ASP A 273 9.90 -35.81 15.57
C ASP A 273 8.43 -35.65 15.18
N ALA A 274 7.83 -36.73 14.70
CA ALA A 274 6.43 -36.82 14.31
C ALA A 274 5.52 -36.79 15.55
N THR A 275 5.43 -35.63 16.19
CA THR A 275 4.52 -35.38 17.32
C THR A 275 3.32 -34.60 16.81
N ASP A 276 2.40 -35.28 16.14
CA ASP A 276 1.12 -34.68 15.77
C ASP A 276 0.12 -34.85 16.92
N GLY A 277 -0.06 -33.81 17.73
CA GLY A 277 -1.02 -33.81 18.82
C GLY A 277 -1.15 -32.45 19.51
N ALA A 278 -2.27 -32.22 20.20
CA ALA A 278 -2.50 -30.99 20.97
C ALA A 278 -1.39 -30.72 22.01
N GLN A 279 -0.73 -31.78 22.51
CA GLN A 279 0.44 -31.70 23.38
C GLN A 279 1.71 -31.17 22.69
N ALA A 280 1.87 -31.39 21.38
CA ALA A 280 3.04 -30.89 20.66
C ALA A 280 3.09 -29.36 20.62
N ASN A 281 1.93 -28.69 20.64
CA ASN A 281 1.83 -27.23 20.73
C ASN A 281 2.13 -26.71 22.15
N ALA A 282 1.95 -27.53 23.19
CA ALA A 282 2.30 -27.18 24.56
C ALA A 282 3.81 -27.31 24.84
N GLY A 283 4.52 -28.16 24.09
CA GLY A 283 5.97 -28.40 24.25
C GLY A 283 6.87 -27.51 23.39
N ALA A 284 6.36 -26.77 22.42
CA ALA A 284 7.17 -25.86 21.62
C ALA A 284 7.62 -24.67 22.48
N GLY A 285 8.94 -24.44 22.62
CA GLY A 285 9.53 -23.47 23.55
C GLY A 285 9.03 -22.01 23.46
N LEU A 286 8.30 -21.66 22.39
CA LEU A 286 7.59 -20.38 22.25
C LEU A 286 6.35 -20.23 23.15
N VAL A 287 5.88 -21.28 23.84
CA VAL A 287 4.87 -21.16 24.90
C VAL A 287 5.35 -20.17 25.98
N SER A 288 6.66 -20.07 26.20
CA SER A 288 7.25 -19.05 27.08
C SER A 288 7.00 -17.61 26.62
N LEU A 289 6.87 -17.35 25.31
CA LEU A 289 6.56 -16.01 24.80
C LEU A 289 5.08 -15.64 24.96
N GLY A 290 4.22 -16.62 25.29
CA GLY A 290 2.84 -16.38 25.73
C GLY A 290 2.72 -15.95 27.19
N ARG A 291 3.85 -15.82 27.93
CA ARG A 291 3.85 -15.40 29.35
C ARG A 291 3.16 -14.05 29.59
N PRO A 292 3.32 -13.00 28.76
CA PRO A 292 2.60 -11.74 28.95
C PRO A 292 1.08 -11.94 28.87
N ALA A 293 0.61 -12.71 27.88
CA ALA A 293 -0.80 -13.05 27.74
C ALA A 293 -1.30 -13.87 28.93
N ALA A 294 -0.52 -14.84 29.40
CA ALA A 294 -0.86 -15.66 30.56
C ALA A 294 -0.85 -14.87 31.88
N TRP A 295 0.02 -13.87 32.01
CA TRP A 295 0.06 -12.95 33.14
C TRP A 295 -1.17 -12.04 33.13
N LEU A 296 -1.47 -11.39 32.00
CA LEU A 296 -2.67 -10.56 31.85
C LEU A 296 -3.96 -11.37 32.06
N ALA A 297 -3.99 -12.61 31.56
CA ALA A 297 -5.09 -13.54 31.76
C ALA A 297 -5.36 -13.82 33.26
N ARG A 298 -4.34 -13.81 34.13
CA ARG A 298 -4.53 -14.03 35.58
C ARG A 298 -5.34 -12.91 36.25
N ALA A 299 -5.34 -11.69 35.69
CA ALA A 299 -6.10 -10.56 36.23
C ALA A 299 -7.63 -10.73 36.11
N PHE A 300 -8.10 -11.57 35.19
CA PHE A 300 -9.53 -11.86 35.03
C PHE A 300 -9.96 -12.94 36.03
N GLY A 301 -11.17 -12.86 36.58
CA GLY A 301 -11.66 -13.82 37.60
C GLY A 301 -11.79 -15.28 37.10
N THR A 302 -12.12 -16.19 38.03
CA THR A 302 -12.37 -17.63 37.76
C THR A 302 -13.80 -17.93 37.30
N GLY A 303 -14.64 -16.92 37.10
CA GLY A 303 -16.00 -17.12 36.58
C GLY A 303 -16.03 -17.52 35.10
N PRO A 304 -17.19 -17.94 34.57
CA PRO A 304 -17.33 -18.38 33.16
C PRO A 304 -16.88 -17.33 32.14
N THR A 305 -17.16 -16.04 32.35
CA THR A 305 -16.64 -14.98 31.45
C THR A 305 -15.13 -14.90 31.52
N GLY A 306 -14.56 -15.00 32.73
CA GLY A 306 -13.12 -14.90 32.94
C GLY A 306 -12.38 -16.02 32.21
N HIS A 307 -12.89 -17.25 32.28
CA HIS A 307 -12.34 -18.37 31.50
C HIS A 307 -12.40 -18.14 29.98
N LEU A 308 -13.49 -17.57 29.46
CA LEU A 308 -13.58 -17.19 28.05
C LEU A 308 -12.56 -16.10 27.69
N VAL A 309 -12.45 -15.02 28.48
CA VAL A 309 -11.48 -13.94 28.24
C VAL A 309 -10.05 -14.48 28.26
N ARG A 310 -9.70 -15.30 29.26
CA ARG A 310 -8.38 -15.94 29.37
C ARG A 310 -8.07 -16.81 28.17
N LYS A 311 -9.05 -17.57 27.68
CA LYS A 311 -8.91 -18.40 26.47
C LYS A 311 -8.62 -17.51 25.25
N GLU A 312 -9.43 -16.48 25.01
CA GLU A 312 -9.26 -15.57 23.88
C GLU A 312 -7.90 -14.83 23.93
N LEU A 313 -7.46 -14.37 25.11
CA LEU A 313 -6.14 -13.73 25.26
C LEU A 313 -4.98 -14.67 24.92
N ARG A 314 -5.10 -15.96 25.26
CA ARG A 314 -4.09 -16.97 24.92
C ARG A 314 -4.04 -17.28 23.42
N LEU A 315 -5.18 -17.20 22.72
CA LEU A 315 -5.23 -17.34 21.26
C LEU A 315 -4.51 -16.18 20.56
N GLN A 316 -4.41 -15.01 21.19
CA GLN A 316 -3.75 -13.83 20.65
C GLN A 316 -2.21 -13.83 20.83
N SER A 317 -1.56 -14.99 20.84
CA SER A 317 -0.12 -15.12 21.13
C SER A 317 0.79 -14.39 20.13
N ILE A 318 0.48 -14.45 18.82
CA ILE A 318 1.31 -13.87 17.75
C ILE A 318 1.45 -12.34 17.88
N PRO A 319 0.37 -11.55 18.11
CA PRO A 319 0.47 -10.12 18.42
C PRO A 319 1.41 -9.81 19.58
N TRP A 320 1.36 -10.57 20.68
CA TRP A 320 2.25 -10.33 21.83
C TRP A 320 3.72 -10.54 21.50
N VAL A 321 4.04 -11.58 20.74
CA VAL A 321 5.41 -11.83 20.28
C VAL A 321 5.89 -10.69 19.38
N THR A 322 5.03 -10.23 18.47
CA THR A 322 5.33 -9.10 17.58
C THR A 322 5.56 -7.82 18.40
N ALA A 323 4.75 -7.56 19.41
CA ALA A 323 4.91 -6.42 20.33
C ALA A 323 6.27 -6.42 21.04
N LEU A 324 6.72 -7.59 21.48
CA LEU A 324 8.02 -7.75 22.15
C LEU A 324 9.19 -7.49 21.19
N LEU A 325 9.09 -7.96 19.95
CA LEU A 325 10.09 -7.69 18.90
C LEU A 325 10.17 -6.19 18.59
N MET A 326 9.01 -5.52 18.48
CA MET A 326 8.97 -4.06 18.32
C MET A 326 9.66 -3.34 19.48
N ALA A 327 9.43 -3.79 20.71
CA ALA A 327 10.05 -3.21 21.90
C ALA A 327 11.57 -3.33 21.87
N GLY A 328 12.09 -4.51 21.48
CA GLY A 328 13.53 -4.71 21.30
C GLY A 328 14.14 -3.75 20.28
N ILE A 329 13.50 -3.58 19.12
CA ILE A 329 13.97 -2.66 18.07
C ILE A 329 13.90 -1.20 18.54
N ALA A 330 12.83 -0.81 19.23
CA ALA A 330 12.69 0.54 19.75
C ALA A 330 13.74 0.86 20.83
N LEU A 331 14.11 -0.11 21.67
CA LEU A 331 15.18 0.04 22.65
C LEU A 331 16.55 0.22 21.96
N LEU A 332 16.83 -0.56 20.92
CA LEU A 332 18.05 -0.39 20.12
C LEU A 332 18.07 0.99 19.42
N ALA A 333 16.95 1.41 18.85
CA ALA A 333 16.80 2.73 18.23
C ALA A 333 16.89 3.88 19.24
N ALA A 334 16.48 3.67 20.50
CA ALA A 334 16.69 4.64 21.57
C ALA A 334 18.16 4.69 22.00
N GLY A 335 18.83 3.53 22.07
CA GLY A 335 20.27 3.40 22.32
C GLY A 335 21.12 4.23 21.34
N TRP A 336 20.78 4.15 20.05
CA TRP A 336 21.40 4.91 18.96
C TRP A 336 21.53 6.41 19.23
N ARG A 337 20.59 6.98 19.97
CA ARG A 337 20.53 8.42 20.19
C ARG A 337 21.52 8.90 21.22
N PHE A 338 21.91 8.00 22.12
CA PHE A 338 22.97 8.28 23.08
C PHE A 338 24.35 8.29 22.43
N THR A 339 24.50 7.65 21.26
CA THR A 339 25.77 7.60 20.51
C THR A 339 25.84 8.66 19.39
N GLU A 340 24.72 9.30 19.01
CA GLU A 340 24.70 10.39 18.04
C GLU A 340 25.43 11.65 18.55
N ARG A 341 26.46 12.10 17.81
CA ARG A 341 27.11 13.39 18.05
C ARG A 341 26.16 14.52 17.63
N PRO A 342 26.05 15.62 18.40
CA PRO A 342 25.26 16.79 18.03
C PRO A 342 25.68 17.30 16.64
N GLY A 343 24.72 17.44 15.71
CA GLY A 343 24.97 17.97 14.37
C GLY A 343 25.21 16.94 13.26
N ASN A 344 25.28 15.64 13.57
CA ASN A 344 25.39 14.57 12.57
C ASN A 344 24.17 13.64 12.60
N GLU A 345 22.97 14.23 12.55
CA GLU A 345 21.71 13.50 12.61
C GLU A 345 21.49 12.72 11.31
N LYS A 346 21.88 11.44 11.28
CA LYS A 346 21.53 10.54 10.18
C LYS A 346 20.09 10.06 10.37
N GLU A 347 19.15 10.55 9.56
CA GLU A 347 17.72 10.21 9.68
C GLU A 347 17.38 8.76 9.30
N LEU A 348 18.23 8.09 8.51
CA LEU A 348 17.90 6.83 7.84
C LEU A 348 17.59 5.62 8.77
N PRO A 349 18.37 5.30 9.81
CA PRO A 349 18.10 4.15 10.68
C PRO A 349 16.90 4.38 11.59
N LEU A 350 16.68 5.64 11.99
CA LEU A 350 15.52 6.05 12.76
C LEU A 350 14.23 5.91 11.93
N LEU A 351 14.27 6.35 10.67
CA LEU A 351 13.18 6.16 9.72
C LEU A 351 12.90 4.67 9.51
N ALA A 352 13.93 3.83 9.34
CA ALA A 352 13.77 2.39 9.19
C ALA A 352 13.08 1.75 10.42
N ALA A 353 13.43 2.18 11.63
CA ALA A 353 12.78 1.73 12.85
C ALA A 353 11.31 2.16 12.93
N VAL A 354 10.99 3.41 12.55
CA VAL A 354 9.61 3.92 12.50
C VAL A 354 8.78 3.17 11.45
N VAL A 355 9.32 2.95 10.26
CA VAL A 355 8.66 2.18 9.19
C VAL A 355 8.43 0.74 9.64
N PHE A 356 9.42 0.09 10.24
CA PHE A 356 9.26 -1.26 10.80
C PHE A 356 8.16 -1.29 11.86
N MET A 357 8.14 -0.31 12.79
CA MET A 357 7.11 -0.25 13.83
C MET A 357 5.71 -0.06 13.24
N GLY A 358 5.56 0.78 12.21
CA GLY A 358 4.31 0.93 11.47
C GLY A 358 3.87 -0.36 10.76
N MET A 359 4.79 -1.05 10.11
CA MET A 359 4.51 -2.35 9.47
C MET A 359 4.15 -3.43 10.50
N ALA A 360 4.87 -3.50 11.61
CA ALA A 360 4.60 -4.44 12.68
C ALA A 360 3.25 -4.14 13.35
N ALA A 361 2.88 -2.87 13.49
CA ALA A 361 1.55 -2.44 13.94
C ALA A 361 0.45 -2.99 13.02
N VAL A 362 0.61 -2.85 11.70
CA VAL A 362 -0.29 -3.40 10.68
C VAL A 362 -0.37 -4.93 10.78
N VAL A 363 0.76 -5.62 10.96
CA VAL A 363 0.79 -7.09 11.18
C VAL A 363 0.07 -7.47 12.47
N CYS A 364 0.19 -6.70 13.55
CA CYS A 364 -0.55 -6.91 14.78
C CYS A 364 -2.07 -6.75 14.58
N LEU A 365 -2.51 -5.70 13.87
CA LEU A 365 -3.93 -5.48 13.56
C LEU A 365 -4.50 -6.62 12.69
N LEU A 366 -3.76 -7.02 11.66
CA LEU A 366 -4.13 -8.15 10.80
C LEU A 366 -4.15 -9.46 11.58
N GLY A 367 -3.09 -9.75 12.32
CA GLY A 367 -2.93 -10.98 13.10
C GLY A 367 -3.98 -11.13 14.18
N THR A 368 -4.29 -10.05 14.91
CA THR A 368 -5.34 -10.05 15.93
C THR A 368 -6.71 -10.37 15.35
N GLY A 369 -7.10 -9.69 14.28
CA GLY A 369 -8.35 -9.96 13.57
C GLY A 369 -8.39 -11.36 12.94
N ALA A 370 -7.28 -11.81 12.36
CA ALA A 370 -7.18 -13.09 11.68
C ALA A 370 -7.29 -14.26 12.67
N ALA A 371 -6.73 -14.12 13.88
CA ALA A 371 -6.79 -15.13 14.93
C ALA A 371 -8.17 -15.19 15.63
N CYS A 372 -9.04 -14.18 15.43
CA CYS A 372 -10.32 -14.04 16.13
C CYS A 372 -11.19 -15.32 16.05
N VAL A 373 -11.41 -15.88 14.86
CA VAL A 373 -12.24 -17.10 14.65
C VAL A 373 -11.45 -18.22 13.98
N ALA A 374 -10.54 -17.89 13.05
CA ALA A 374 -9.86 -18.87 12.22
C ALA A 374 -8.93 -19.78 13.04
N GLU A 375 -8.32 -19.28 14.11
CA GLU A 375 -7.45 -20.07 14.99
C GLU A 375 -8.24 -21.21 15.67
N GLU A 376 -9.45 -20.93 16.15
CA GLU A 376 -10.30 -21.95 16.78
C GLU A 376 -10.76 -23.00 15.79
N ARG A 377 -11.03 -22.61 14.55
CA ARG A 377 -11.37 -23.54 13.47
C ARG A 377 -10.18 -24.39 13.06
N GLN A 378 -8.99 -23.81 13.04
CA GLN A 378 -7.75 -24.53 12.74
C GLN A 378 -7.41 -25.57 13.81
N ILE A 379 -7.64 -25.23 15.08
CA ILE A 379 -7.45 -26.16 16.19
C ILE A 379 -8.60 -27.19 16.25
N GLY A 380 -9.77 -26.87 15.68
CA GLY A 380 -10.95 -27.73 15.72
C GLY A 380 -11.77 -27.58 17.01
N THR A 381 -11.55 -26.50 17.76
CA THR A 381 -12.29 -26.22 19.00
C THR A 381 -13.55 -25.41 18.75
N HIS A 382 -13.73 -24.82 17.56
CA HIS A 382 -14.89 -24.01 17.21
C HIS A 382 -16.21 -24.77 17.39
N ASP A 383 -16.30 -26.00 16.88
CA ASP A 383 -17.53 -26.80 16.98
C ASP A 383 -17.86 -27.15 18.44
N TRP A 384 -16.84 -27.44 19.24
CA TRP A 384 -17.01 -27.66 20.68
C TRP A 384 -17.49 -26.39 21.42
N GLN A 385 -17.01 -25.21 21.03
CA GLN A 385 -17.46 -23.95 21.61
C GLN A 385 -18.93 -23.65 21.33
N LEU A 386 -19.44 -24.02 20.15
CA LEU A 386 -20.86 -23.89 19.83
C LEU A 386 -21.76 -24.74 20.74
N THR A 387 -21.20 -25.78 21.38
CA THR A 387 -21.91 -26.64 22.35
C THR A 387 -21.77 -26.20 23.81
N GLN A 388 -20.96 -25.17 24.09
CA GLN A 388 -20.78 -24.71 25.47
C GLN A 388 -22.07 -24.04 26.01
N PRO A 389 -22.33 -24.13 27.33
CA PRO A 389 -23.53 -23.55 27.95
C PRO A 389 -23.57 -22.01 27.90
N ALA A 390 -22.46 -21.34 27.53
CA ALA A 390 -22.45 -19.90 27.32
C ALA A 390 -23.18 -19.54 26.03
N THR A 391 -24.12 -18.59 26.11
CA THR A 391 -24.86 -18.13 24.92
C THR A 391 -23.90 -17.64 23.82
N LEU A 392 -24.19 -17.98 22.56
CA LEU A 392 -23.36 -17.58 21.40
C LEU A 392 -23.15 -16.07 21.30
N ARG A 393 -24.14 -15.27 21.76
CA ARG A 393 -24.02 -13.81 21.82
C ARG A 393 -22.91 -13.38 22.79
N ARG A 394 -22.84 -14.00 23.98
CA ARG A 394 -21.79 -13.72 24.97
C ARG A 394 -20.42 -14.16 24.47
N GLN A 395 -20.31 -15.35 23.87
CA GLN A 395 -19.06 -15.84 23.29
C GLN A 395 -18.53 -14.86 22.21
N TRP A 396 -19.39 -14.44 21.28
CA TRP A 396 -19.04 -13.47 20.24
C TRP A 396 -18.57 -12.13 20.81
N TRP A 397 -19.29 -11.55 21.78
CA TRP A 397 -18.91 -10.25 22.35
C TRP A 397 -17.62 -10.32 23.16
N VAL A 398 -17.39 -11.39 23.92
CA VAL A 398 -16.11 -11.58 24.64
C VAL A 398 -14.95 -11.68 23.64
N LYS A 399 -15.11 -12.49 22.60
CA LYS A 399 -14.12 -12.63 21.53
C LYS A 399 -13.83 -11.32 20.81
N LEU A 400 -14.87 -10.59 20.43
CA LEU A 400 -14.74 -9.29 19.77
C LEU A 400 -14.07 -8.27 20.69
N ALA A 401 -14.50 -8.19 21.97
CA ALA A 401 -13.93 -7.26 22.95
C ALA A 401 -12.44 -7.54 23.20
N VAL A 402 -12.05 -8.81 23.37
CA VAL A 402 -10.64 -9.20 23.54
C VAL A 402 -9.84 -8.88 22.27
N THR A 403 -10.37 -9.21 21.09
CA THR A 403 -9.70 -8.95 19.82
C THR A 403 -9.48 -7.45 19.60
N VAL A 404 -10.51 -6.62 19.80
CA VAL A 404 -10.41 -5.16 19.70
C VAL A 404 -9.47 -4.59 20.76
N GLY A 405 -9.57 -5.06 22.00
CA GLY A 405 -8.70 -4.61 23.09
C GLY A 405 -7.22 -4.88 22.82
N VAL A 406 -6.88 -6.10 22.37
CA VAL A 406 -5.50 -6.45 21.99
C VAL A 406 -5.06 -5.67 20.75
N ALA A 407 -5.93 -5.49 19.75
CA ALA A 407 -5.62 -4.73 18.55
C ALA A 407 -5.32 -3.25 18.86
N LEU A 408 -6.12 -2.60 19.71
CA LEU A 408 -5.87 -1.23 20.14
C LEU A 408 -4.59 -1.12 20.98
N LEU A 409 -4.40 -2.03 21.93
CA LEU A 409 -3.22 -2.00 22.79
C LEU A 409 -1.93 -2.23 22.00
N VAL A 410 -1.86 -3.32 21.25
CA VAL A 410 -0.64 -3.80 20.59
C VAL A 410 -0.47 -3.25 19.17
N GLY A 411 -1.57 -3.01 18.46
CA GLY A 411 -1.56 -2.50 17.08
C GLY A 411 -1.65 -0.97 16.96
N CYS A 412 -2.05 -0.25 18.02
CA CYS A 412 -2.13 1.22 17.98
C CYS A 412 -1.29 1.88 19.08
N VAL A 413 -1.62 1.64 20.35
CA VAL A 413 -1.01 2.34 21.50
C VAL A 413 0.48 2.00 21.61
N TRP A 414 0.82 0.71 21.57
CA TRP A 414 2.19 0.23 21.74
C TRP A 414 3.17 0.80 20.68
N PRO A 415 2.90 0.73 19.36
CA PRO A 415 3.75 1.34 18.35
C PRO A 415 3.98 2.84 18.58
N VAL A 416 2.93 3.59 18.96
CA VAL A 416 3.06 5.03 19.22
C VAL A 416 3.99 5.30 20.42
N LEU A 417 3.84 4.52 21.50
CA LEU A 417 4.73 4.63 22.65
C LEU A 417 6.17 4.29 22.29
N LEU A 418 6.39 3.22 21.51
CA LEU A 418 7.72 2.81 21.07
C LEU A 418 8.36 3.80 20.11
N VAL A 419 7.59 4.37 19.19
CA VAL A 419 8.03 5.47 18.31
C VAL A 419 8.40 6.69 19.16
N ARG A 420 7.62 7.03 20.20
CA ARG A 420 7.98 8.11 21.12
C ARG A 420 9.26 7.81 21.90
N VAL A 421 9.50 6.56 22.29
CA VAL A 421 10.77 6.16 22.95
C VAL A 421 11.94 6.28 21.96
N ALA A 422 11.77 5.77 20.75
CA ALA A 422 12.79 5.80 19.70
C ALA A 422 13.04 7.23 19.17
N LEU A 423 12.03 8.10 19.04
CA LEU A 423 12.15 9.47 18.53
C LEU A 423 12.27 10.53 19.62
N GLY A 424 11.97 10.21 20.88
CA GLY A 424 11.97 11.18 21.99
C GLY A 424 10.85 12.20 21.86
N SER A 425 10.61 12.95 22.92
CA SER A 425 9.49 13.90 22.96
C SER A 425 9.56 14.96 21.87
N GLY A 426 10.74 15.56 21.63
CA GLY A 426 10.91 16.65 20.67
C GLY A 426 10.67 16.26 19.21
N ARG A 427 11.37 15.23 18.70
CA ARG A 427 11.19 14.80 17.29
C ARG A 427 9.80 14.16 17.08
N PHE A 428 9.25 13.48 18.09
CA PHE A 428 7.88 12.96 18.02
C PHE A 428 6.82 14.08 17.96
N ALA A 429 6.98 15.16 18.73
CA ALA A 429 6.10 16.32 18.65
C ALA A 429 6.14 16.96 17.25
N LYS A 430 7.34 17.18 16.70
CA LYS A 430 7.51 17.69 15.32
C LYS A 430 6.85 16.78 14.27
N LEU A 431 6.96 15.46 14.43
CA LEU A 431 6.30 14.50 13.55
C LEU A 431 4.76 14.63 13.61
N LEU A 432 4.20 14.86 14.79
CA LEU A 432 2.76 15.07 14.97
C LEU A 432 2.30 16.44 14.47
N GLU A 433 3.10 17.50 14.67
CA GLU A 433 2.82 18.86 14.19
C GLU A 433 2.84 18.93 12.66
N GLY A 434 3.71 18.16 12.01
CA GLY A 434 3.76 18.06 10.55
C GLY A 434 2.65 17.20 9.94
N ALA A 435 1.85 16.49 10.74
CA ALA A 435 0.79 15.65 10.22
C ALA A 435 -0.39 16.50 9.72
N PRO A 436 -0.94 16.22 8.53
CA PRO A 436 -2.06 17.00 8.01
C PRO A 436 -3.30 16.86 8.90
N PRO A 437 -4.14 17.92 9.01
CA PRO A 437 -5.37 17.86 9.79
C PRO A 437 -6.24 16.71 9.29
N GLY A 438 -6.64 15.81 10.20
CA GLY A 438 -7.41 14.61 9.89
C GLY A 438 -6.59 13.35 9.62
N ALA A 439 -5.25 13.42 9.51
CA ALA A 439 -4.39 12.24 9.32
C ALA A 439 -4.62 11.17 10.41
N LEU A 440 -4.77 11.60 11.66
CA LEU A 440 -5.03 10.68 12.78
C LEU A 440 -6.40 10.00 12.67
N ALA A 441 -7.42 10.73 12.21
CA ALA A 441 -8.76 10.17 11.99
C ALA A 441 -8.75 9.19 10.82
N ALA A 442 -8.09 9.54 9.71
CA ALA A 442 -7.91 8.66 8.54
C ALA A 442 -7.13 7.39 8.92
N TYR A 443 -6.03 7.52 9.66
CA TYR A 443 -5.25 6.40 10.18
C TYR A 443 -6.10 5.51 11.10
N SER A 444 -6.86 6.11 12.03
CA SER A 444 -7.73 5.36 12.93
C SER A 444 -8.83 4.62 12.18
N GLY A 445 -9.46 5.26 11.19
CA GLY A 445 -10.45 4.65 10.31
C GLY A 445 -9.87 3.50 9.50
N ALA A 446 -8.68 3.67 8.93
CA ALA A 446 -7.97 2.63 8.19
C ALA A 446 -7.58 1.45 9.09
N ALA A 447 -7.08 1.70 10.30
CA ALA A 447 -6.73 0.68 11.28
C ALA A 447 -7.94 -0.14 11.74
N LEU A 448 -9.05 0.53 12.07
CA LEU A 448 -10.32 -0.13 12.44
C LEU A 448 -10.90 -0.90 11.25
N GLY A 449 -10.81 -0.33 10.05
CA GLY A 449 -11.24 -0.98 8.82
C GLY A 449 -10.46 -2.25 8.52
N LEU A 450 -9.14 -2.19 8.65
CA LEU A 450 -8.25 -3.33 8.49
C LEU A 450 -8.55 -4.43 9.52
N LEU A 451 -8.77 -4.05 10.78
CA LEU A 451 -9.15 -4.97 11.84
C LEU A 451 -10.50 -5.66 11.53
N ALA A 452 -11.51 -4.89 11.12
CA ALA A 452 -12.84 -5.42 10.79
C ALA A 452 -12.81 -6.35 9.55
N LEU A 453 -12.06 -5.97 8.51
CA LEU A 453 -11.81 -6.84 7.35
C LEU A 453 -11.11 -8.13 7.76
N SER A 454 -10.14 -8.05 8.67
CA SER A 454 -9.43 -9.21 9.18
C SER A 454 -10.32 -10.14 10.00
N ILE A 455 -11.19 -9.59 10.86
CA ILE A 455 -12.20 -10.36 11.61
C ILE A 455 -13.20 -11.04 10.65
N LEU A 456 -13.65 -10.33 9.61
CA LEU A 456 -14.52 -10.91 8.59
C LEU A 456 -13.82 -12.05 7.85
N ALA A 457 -12.60 -11.84 7.36
CA ALA A 457 -11.80 -12.85 6.68
C ALA A 457 -11.53 -14.07 7.57
N SER A 458 -11.31 -13.84 8.86
CA SER A 458 -11.19 -14.88 9.90
C SER A 458 -12.45 -15.73 10.00
N SER A 459 -13.62 -15.09 10.02
CA SER A 459 -14.92 -15.77 10.07
C SER A 459 -15.25 -16.60 8.81
N LEU A 460 -14.55 -16.36 7.70
CA LEU A 460 -14.69 -17.09 6.43
C LEU A 460 -13.66 -18.20 6.25
N SER A 461 -12.55 -18.12 6.98
CA SER A 461 -11.39 -18.99 6.81
C SER A 461 -11.38 -20.14 7.82
N ARG A 462 -10.62 -21.18 7.50
CA ARG A 462 -10.34 -22.31 8.41
C ARG A 462 -9.00 -22.21 9.12
N THR A 463 -8.15 -21.28 8.68
CA THR A 463 -6.76 -21.12 9.14
C THR A 463 -6.45 -19.63 9.23
N THR A 464 -5.66 -19.25 10.22
CA THR A 464 -5.28 -17.86 10.47
C THR A 464 -4.50 -17.25 9.29
N LEU A 465 -3.66 -18.04 8.59
CA LEU A 465 -2.95 -17.60 7.39
C LEU A 465 -3.91 -17.18 6.26
N LYS A 466 -4.86 -18.05 5.90
CA LYS A 466 -5.85 -17.74 4.85
C LYS A 466 -6.67 -16.51 5.20
N ALA A 467 -7.02 -16.34 6.48
CA ALA A 467 -7.70 -15.15 6.96
C ALA A 467 -6.85 -13.88 6.75
N GLY A 468 -5.59 -13.91 7.18
CA GLY A 468 -4.66 -12.79 7.01
C GLY A 468 -4.44 -12.43 5.54
N VAL A 469 -4.20 -13.42 4.67
CA VAL A 469 -4.04 -13.20 3.22
C VAL A 469 -5.30 -12.62 2.60
N ALA A 470 -6.48 -13.17 2.93
CA ALA A 470 -7.74 -12.64 2.41
C ALA A 470 -8.02 -11.21 2.91
N ALA A 471 -7.64 -10.90 4.16
CA ALA A 471 -7.74 -9.56 4.72
C ALA A 471 -6.81 -8.56 4.02
N ILE A 472 -5.55 -8.96 3.75
CA ILE A 472 -4.59 -8.14 2.98
C ILE A 472 -5.11 -7.89 1.57
N GLY A 473 -5.55 -8.94 0.87
CA GLY A 473 -6.11 -8.81 -0.48
C GLY A 473 -7.34 -7.91 -0.51
N ALA A 474 -8.23 -8.04 0.48
CA ALA A 474 -9.38 -7.16 0.63
C ALA A 474 -8.98 -5.72 0.93
N ALA A 475 -8.01 -5.49 1.81
CA ALA A 475 -7.52 -4.16 2.15
C ALA A 475 -6.87 -3.47 0.93
N ILE A 476 -6.06 -4.19 0.15
CA ILE A 476 -5.48 -3.68 -1.11
C ILE A 476 -6.58 -3.34 -2.11
N ALA A 477 -7.58 -4.22 -2.28
CA ALA A 477 -8.70 -3.97 -3.18
C ALA A 477 -9.52 -2.74 -2.77
N VAL A 478 -9.85 -2.62 -1.48
CA VAL A 478 -10.56 -1.45 -0.92
C VAL A 478 -9.72 -0.19 -1.08
N GLY A 479 -8.43 -0.22 -0.73
CA GLY A 479 -7.52 0.91 -0.84
C GLY A 479 -7.35 1.38 -2.28
N THR A 480 -7.12 0.46 -3.22
CA THR A 480 -7.01 0.76 -4.66
C THR A 480 -8.30 1.39 -5.19
N PHE A 481 -9.45 0.85 -4.79
CA PHE A 481 -10.74 1.39 -5.19
C PHE A 481 -11.02 2.79 -4.60
N VAL A 482 -10.63 3.03 -3.34
CA VAL A 482 -10.69 4.36 -2.71
C VAL A 482 -9.77 5.34 -3.43
N ALA A 483 -8.52 4.96 -3.71
CA ALA A 483 -7.57 5.80 -4.44
C ALA A 483 -8.09 6.15 -5.84
N PHE A 484 -8.64 5.17 -6.57
CA PHE A 484 -9.28 5.41 -7.86
C PHE A 484 -10.47 6.38 -7.76
N ALA A 485 -11.30 6.25 -6.72
CA ALA A 485 -12.41 7.17 -6.48
C ALA A 485 -11.93 8.61 -6.17
N ILE A 486 -10.82 8.75 -5.44
CA ILE A 486 -10.17 10.04 -5.16
C ILE A 486 -9.62 10.66 -6.45
N ASP A 487 -8.83 9.92 -7.23
CA ASP A 487 -8.29 10.41 -8.50
C ASP A 487 -9.41 10.81 -9.49
N ALA A 488 -10.46 9.99 -9.59
CA ALA A 488 -11.62 10.33 -10.39
C ALA A 488 -12.30 11.63 -9.90
N PHE A 489 -12.40 11.82 -8.59
CA PHE A 489 -12.93 13.04 -8.00
C PHE A 489 -12.05 14.25 -8.30
N ASP A 490 -10.74 14.13 -8.14
CA ASP A 490 -9.79 15.20 -8.41
C ASP A 490 -9.86 15.62 -9.88
N ARG A 491 -9.83 14.67 -10.82
CA ARG A 491 -10.00 14.96 -12.26
C ARG A 491 -11.31 15.66 -12.60
N LEU A 492 -12.39 15.35 -11.90
CA LEU A 492 -13.68 16.02 -12.08
C LEU A 492 -13.74 17.43 -11.48
N THR A 493 -12.77 17.79 -10.64
CA THR A 493 -12.69 19.10 -9.95
C THR A 493 -11.52 19.96 -10.44
N VAL A 494 -10.56 19.41 -11.19
CA VAL A 494 -9.51 20.19 -11.88
C VAL A 494 -10.14 21.30 -12.71
N GLY A 495 -9.76 22.55 -12.42
CA GLY A 495 -10.27 23.76 -13.09
C GLY A 495 -11.29 24.57 -12.27
N ILE A 496 -11.71 24.07 -11.11
CA ILE A 496 -12.55 24.81 -10.16
C ILE A 496 -11.63 25.37 -9.08
N ARG A 497 -11.44 26.70 -9.03
CA ARG A 497 -10.77 27.39 -7.90
C ARG A 497 -11.87 27.83 -6.93
N PRO A 498 -12.19 27.06 -5.89
CA PRO A 498 -13.28 27.41 -4.99
C PRO A 498 -12.83 28.54 -4.05
N GLY A 499 -13.74 29.44 -3.69
CA GLY A 499 -13.52 30.36 -2.57
C GLY A 499 -13.21 29.61 -1.26
N THR A 500 -12.26 30.12 -0.47
CA THR A 500 -11.71 29.47 0.74
C THR A 500 -12.74 29.11 1.80
N VAL A 501 -13.80 29.92 1.99
CA VAL A 501 -14.81 29.70 3.04
C VAL A 501 -15.79 28.59 2.68
N VAL A 502 -16.21 28.53 1.41
CA VAL A 502 -17.16 27.52 0.94
C VAL A 502 -16.48 26.14 0.82
N PHE A 503 -15.18 26.14 0.51
CA PHE A 503 -14.35 24.95 0.52
C PHE A 503 -14.27 24.30 1.90
N ALA A 504 -14.06 25.10 2.96
CA ALA A 504 -13.98 24.59 4.34
C ALA A 504 -15.28 23.92 4.81
N ALA A 505 -16.44 24.53 4.58
CA ALA A 505 -17.74 23.95 4.94
C ALA A 505 -18.03 22.64 4.17
N THR A 506 -17.64 22.58 2.89
CA THR A 506 -17.79 21.39 2.04
C THR A 506 -16.87 20.26 2.51
N ILE A 507 -15.64 20.58 2.94
CA ILE A 507 -14.71 19.60 3.52
C ILE A 507 -15.28 19.02 4.81
N ILE A 508 -15.73 19.85 5.76
CA ILE A 508 -16.26 19.39 7.05
C ILE A 508 -17.46 18.45 6.84
N ARG A 509 -18.40 18.83 5.96
CA ARG A 509 -19.54 17.98 5.60
C ARG A 509 -19.11 16.66 4.95
N THR A 510 -18.13 16.71 4.06
CA THR A 510 -17.60 15.51 3.39
C THR A 510 -16.93 14.57 4.40
N LEU A 511 -16.11 15.10 5.32
CA LEU A 511 -15.47 14.33 6.38
C LEU A 511 -16.49 13.68 7.32
N TYR A 512 -17.56 14.39 7.68
CA TYR A 512 -18.65 13.83 8.49
C TYR A 512 -19.35 12.67 7.78
N MET A 513 -19.69 12.84 6.49
CA MET A 513 -20.31 11.78 5.68
C MET A 513 -19.41 10.55 5.55
N ILE A 514 -18.11 10.77 5.34
CA ILE A 514 -17.11 9.69 5.32
C ILE A 514 -17.08 8.98 6.68
N GLY A 515 -17.06 9.72 7.80
CA GLY A 515 -17.09 9.15 9.14
C GLY A 515 -18.30 8.24 9.38
N VAL A 516 -19.51 8.71 9.07
CA VAL A 516 -20.74 7.92 9.20
C VAL A 516 -20.69 6.69 8.30
N ALA A 517 -20.26 6.86 7.05
CA ALA A 517 -20.20 5.76 6.09
C ALA A 517 -19.19 4.68 6.52
N VAL A 518 -18.03 5.07 7.08
CA VAL A 518 -17.05 4.14 7.68
C VAL A 518 -17.67 3.38 8.85
N VAL A 519 -18.38 4.05 9.77
CA VAL A 519 -19.03 3.38 10.90
C VAL A 519 -20.06 2.33 10.44
N LEU A 520 -20.90 2.68 9.45
CA LEU A 520 -21.88 1.75 8.87
C LEU A 520 -21.20 0.57 8.18
N TRP A 521 -20.11 0.83 7.46
CA TRP A 521 -19.31 -0.21 6.81
C TRP A 521 -18.71 -1.17 7.84
N LEU A 522 -18.10 -0.66 8.91
CA LEU A 522 -17.57 -1.47 10.02
C LEU A 522 -18.66 -2.31 10.67
N ALA A 523 -19.83 -1.74 10.94
CA ALA A 523 -20.96 -2.46 11.52
C ALA A 523 -21.43 -3.60 10.61
N ALA A 524 -21.50 -3.38 9.29
CA ALA A 524 -21.86 -4.41 8.32
C ALA A 524 -20.83 -5.56 8.29
N LEU A 525 -19.52 -5.25 8.29
CA LEU A 525 -18.46 -6.26 8.34
C LEU A 525 -18.55 -7.14 9.59
N LEU A 526 -18.72 -6.51 10.75
CA LEU A 526 -18.82 -7.21 12.04
C LEU A 526 -20.11 -8.04 12.15
N GLU A 527 -21.22 -7.58 11.57
CA GLU A 527 -22.47 -8.34 11.52
C GLU A 527 -22.32 -9.58 10.63
N PHE A 528 -21.68 -9.47 9.46
CA PHE A 528 -21.37 -10.63 8.61
C PHE A 528 -20.46 -11.62 9.34
N ALA A 529 -19.42 -11.13 10.02
CA ALA A 529 -18.53 -11.96 10.81
C ALA A 529 -19.27 -12.71 11.92
N ARG A 530 -20.17 -12.02 12.63
CA ARG A 530 -21.02 -12.62 13.67
C ARG A 530 -21.93 -13.71 13.13
N ARG A 531 -22.55 -13.50 11.95
CA ARG A 531 -23.40 -14.50 11.29
C ARG A 531 -22.61 -15.74 10.88
N ASN A 532 -21.38 -15.55 10.39
CA ASN A 532 -20.49 -16.66 10.00
C ASN A 532 -19.96 -17.43 11.21
N HIS A 533 -19.68 -16.75 12.32
CA HIS A 533 -19.20 -17.38 13.56
C HIS A 533 -20.19 -18.40 14.12
N ARG A 534 -21.51 -18.16 13.96
CA ARG A 534 -22.57 -19.10 14.39
C ARG A 534 -22.61 -20.41 13.60
N ARG A 535 -21.82 -20.55 12.53
CA ARG A 535 -21.80 -21.73 11.66
C ARG A 535 -20.50 -22.49 11.87
N SER A 536 -20.60 -23.81 11.96
CA SER A 536 -19.43 -24.71 11.98
C SER A 536 -18.62 -24.61 10.69
N SER A 537 -19.31 -24.55 9.55
CA SER A 537 -18.72 -24.32 8.24
C SER A 537 -19.47 -23.25 7.45
N VAL A 538 -18.72 -22.45 6.70
CA VAL A 538 -19.28 -21.44 5.79
C VAL A 538 -19.33 -22.04 4.38
N PRO A 539 -20.52 -22.21 3.78
CA PRO A 539 -20.63 -22.67 2.39
C PRO A 539 -19.91 -21.70 1.44
N SER A 540 -19.29 -22.21 0.38
CA SER A 540 -18.58 -21.39 -0.62
C SER A 540 -19.45 -20.27 -1.21
N GLY A 541 -20.74 -20.54 -1.48
CA GLY A 541 -21.69 -19.53 -1.95
C GLY A 541 -21.94 -18.40 -0.93
N SER A 542 -21.81 -18.66 0.38
CA SER A 542 -21.85 -17.60 1.40
C SER A 542 -20.56 -16.77 1.43
N VAL A 543 -19.41 -17.38 1.16
CA VAL A 543 -18.13 -16.65 1.04
C VAL A 543 -18.22 -15.62 -0.09
N VAL A 544 -18.67 -16.05 -1.28
CA VAL A 544 -18.83 -15.16 -2.45
C VAL A 544 -19.82 -14.03 -2.16
N ARG A 545 -21.00 -14.36 -1.60
CA ARG A 545 -22.01 -13.33 -1.23
C ARG A 545 -21.47 -12.31 -0.24
N ASN A 546 -20.71 -12.74 0.77
CA ASN A 546 -20.15 -11.81 1.75
C ASN A 546 -19.12 -10.89 1.09
N TRP A 547 -18.24 -11.39 0.22
CA TRP A 547 -17.29 -10.53 -0.50
C TRP A 547 -17.95 -9.58 -1.49
N LEU A 548 -19.00 -10.01 -2.19
CA LEU A 548 -19.81 -9.13 -3.03
C LEU A 548 -20.50 -8.05 -2.19
N ALA A 549 -21.00 -8.39 -1.00
CA ALA A 549 -21.56 -7.42 -0.08
C ALA A 549 -20.51 -6.41 0.40
N VAL A 550 -19.29 -6.85 0.72
CA VAL A 550 -18.17 -5.93 1.06
C VAL A 550 -17.84 -5.00 -0.10
N ALA A 551 -17.77 -5.52 -1.33
CA ALA A 551 -17.51 -4.70 -2.50
C ALA A 551 -18.62 -3.66 -2.72
N ALA A 552 -19.89 -4.09 -2.62
CA ALA A 552 -21.04 -3.21 -2.76
C ALA A 552 -21.11 -2.13 -1.66
N THR A 553 -20.90 -2.51 -0.39
CA THR A 553 -20.89 -1.52 0.71
C THR A 553 -19.71 -0.56 0.59
N THR A 554 -18.54 -1.03 0.16
CA THR A 554 -17.38 -0.16 -0.10
C THR A 554 -17.69 0.82 -1.23
N ALA A 555 -18.28 0.35 -2.33
CA ALA A 555 -18.72 1.20 -3.43
C ALA A 555 -19.71 2.29 -2.99
N LEU A 556 -20.71 1.92 -2.18
CA LEU A 556 -21.66 2.89 -1.64
C LEU A 556 -20.99 3.92 -0.72
N VAL A 557 -20.08 3.47 0.14
CA VAL A 557 -19.37 4.29 1.14
C VAL A 557 -18.40 5.28 0.50
N THR A 558 -17.79 4.95 -0.63
CA THR A 558 -16.92 5.88 -1.36
C THR A 558 -17.71 6.73 -2.35
N CYS A 559 -18.52 6.11 -3.21
CA CYS A 559 -19.12 6.82 -4.35
C CYS A 559 -20.16 7.84 -3.90
N ILE A 560 -20.91 7.59 -2.82
CA ILE A 560 -21.95 8.54 -2.36
C ILE A 560 -21.32 9.83 -1.81
N PRO A 561 -20.36 9.81 -0.86
CA PRO A 561 -19.71 11.03 -0.40
C PRO A 561 -18.96 11.77 -1.51
N TYR A 562 -18.18 11.08 -2.34
CA TYR A 562 -17.45 11.74 -3.45
C TYR A 562 -18.40 12.29 -4.51
N GLY A 563 -19.46 11.56 -4.86
CA GLY A 563 -20.51 12.04 -5.76
C GLY A 563 -21.19 13.31 -5.24
N ASN A 564 -21.58 13.31 -3.95
CA ASN A 564 -22.18 14.48 -3.31
C ASN A 564 -21.22 15.67 -3.23
N ALA A 565 -19.94 15.43 -2.88
CA ALA A 565 -18.92 16.45 -2.87
C ALA A 565 -18.71 17.05 -4.27
N SER A 566 -18.73 16.21 -5.32
CA SER A 566 -18.49 16.68 -6.70
C SER A 566 -19.64 17.54 -7.19
N LEU A 567 -20.88 17.15 -6.84
CA LEU A 567 -22.07 17.92 -7.13
C LEU A 567 -22.09 19.25 -6.37
N ALA A 568 -21.66 19.24 -5.10
CA ALA A 568 -21.55 20.46 -4.30
C ALA A 568 -20.51 21.42 -4.91
N VAL A 569 -19.30 20.93 -5.22
CA VAL A 569 -18.25 21.73 -5.87
C VAL A 569 -18.73 22.30 -7.20
N ARG A 570 -19.44 21.52 -8.02
CA ARG A 570 -20.04 22.01 -9.28
C ARG A 570 -21.10 23.08 -9.06
N ARG A 571 -21.97 22.94 -8.06
CA ARG A 571 -22.98 23.95 -7.71
C ARG A 571 -22.34 25.24 -7.21
N ILE A 572 -21.28 25.14 -6.41
CA ILE A 572 -20.52 26.29 -5.93
C ILE A 572 -19.83 26.99 -7.10
N ALA A 573 -19.14 26.25 -7.96
CA ALA A 573 -18.51 26.81 -9.16
C ALA A 573 -19.53 27.49 -10.08
N ALA A 574 -20.73 26.91 -10.25
CA ALA A 574 -21.80 27.51 -11.02
C ALA A 574 -22.34 28.78 -10.36
N ALA A 575 -22.49 28.80 -9.03
CA ALA A 575 -22.92 29.97 -8.28
C ALA A 575 -21.88 31.10 -8.31
N GLU A 576 -20.59 30.78 -8.16
CA GLU A 576 -19.49 31.74 -8.29
C GLU A 576 -19.41 32.31 -9.70
N ARG A 577 -19.56 31.48 -10.74
CA ARG A 577 -19.65 31.95 -12.14
C ARG A 577 -20.86 32.85 -12.36
N ALA A 578 -22.03 32.49 -11.83
CA ALA A 578 -23.23 33.31 -11.93
C ALA A 578 -23.07 34.65 -11.20
N ALA A 579 -22.44 34.65 -10.01
CA ALA A 579 -22.14 35.86 -9.27
C ALA A 579 -21.13 36.75 -10.01
N ALA A 580 -20.08 36.17 -10.59
CA ALA A 580 -19.10 36.89 -11.40
C ALA A 580 -19.75 37.50 -12.65
N LEU A 581 -20.62 36.76 -13.33
CA LEU A 581 -21.39 37.27 -14.47
C LEU A 581 -22.31 38.42 -14.03
N ASN A 582 -23.06 38.27 -12.94
CA ASN A 582 -23.90 39.35 -12.42
C ASN A 582 -23.08 40.60 -12.07
N GLN A 583 -21.90 40.44 -11.47
CA GLN A 583 -21.00 41.55 -11.20
C GLN A 583 -20.51 42.22 -12.49
N GLN A 584 -20.17 41.45 -13.53
CA GLN A 584 -19.81 41.99 -14.84
C GLN A 584 -21.00 42.74 -15.48
N TRP A 585 -22.22 42.22 -15.34
CA TRP A 585 -23.44 42.88 -15.77
C TRP A 585 -23.65 44.22 -15.07
N ASP A 586 -23.54 44.25 -13.75
CA ASP A 586 -23.70 45.47 -12.96
C ASP A 586 -22.62 46.50 -13.31
N GLN A 587 -21.38 46.06 -13.53
CA GLN A 587 -20.29 46.92 -13.97
C GLN A 587 -20.51 47.45 -15.40
N LEU A 588 -21.05 46.64 -16.31
CA LEU A 588 -21.36 47.05 -17.67
C LEU A 588 -22.53 48.05 -17.68
N GLU A 589 -23.58 47.78 -16.92
CA GLU A 589 -24.71 48.71 -16.75
C GLU A 589 -24.23 50.04 -16.17
N ALA A 590 -23.38 50.02 -15.14
CA ALA A 590 -22.79 51.22 -14.56
C ALA A 590 -21.93 51.99 -15.59
N ALA A 591 -21.12 51.29 -16.38
CA ALA A 591 -20.31 51.90 -17.44
C ALA A 591 -21.16 52.52 -18.55
N VAL A 592 -22.23 51.85 -18.99
CA VAL A 592 -23.20 52.37 -19.97
C VAL A 592 -23.91 53.61 -19.41
N ARG A 593 -24.37 53.56 -18.15
CA ARG A 593 -25.02 54.69 -17.49
C ARG A 593 -24.09 55.90 -17.40
N GLN A 594 -22.83 55.69 -17.01
CA GLN A 594 -21.82 56.74 -16.94
C GLN A 594 -21.48 57.29 -18.34
N GLY A 595 -21.35 56.41 -19.33
CA GLY A 595 -21.08 56.78 -20.72
C GLY A 595 -22.19 57.63 -21.34
N LEU A 596 -23.46 57.27 -21.09
CA LEU A 596 -24.65 58.05 -21.49
C LEU A 596 -24.66 59.42 -20.84
N ALA A 597 -24.47 59.49 -19.51
CA ALA A 597 -24.46 60.74 -18.76
C ALA A 597 -23.36 61.70 -19.24
N ASN A 598 -22.20 61.16 -19.62
CA ASN A 598 -21.05 61.94 -20.06
C ASN A 598 -21.02 62.18 -21.59
N GLY A 599 -21.93 61.60 -22.37
CA GLY A 599 -21.90 61.66 -23.84
C GLY A 599 -20.68 60.98 -24.48
N THR A 600 -20.02 60.06 -23.77
CA THR A 600 -18.73 59.44 -24.15
C THR A 600 -18.87 58.08 -24.83
N LEU A 601 -20.09 57.55 -24.97
CA LEU A 601 -20.31 56.28 -25.65
C LEU A 601 -19.89 56.34 -27.13
N PRO A 602 -19.32 55.25 -27.69
CA PRO A 602 -18.97 55.18 -29.11
C PRO A 602 -20.18 55.49 -30.01
N PRO A 603 -19.99 56.08 -31.20
CA PRO A 603 -21.08 56.48 -32.10
C PRO A 603 -22.08 55.36 -32.37
N GLY A 604 -21.61 54.14 -32.67
CA GLY A 604 -22.49 52.99 -32.95
C GLY A 604 -23.36 52.57 -31.76
N VAL A 605 -22.83 52.64 -30.53
CA VAL A 605 -23.61 52.35 -29.31
C VAL A 605 -24.61 53.47 -29.04
N ARG A 606 -24.23 54.71 -29.34
CA ARG A 606 -25.07 55.90 -29.14
C ARG A 606 -26.24 55.94 -30.13
N GLU A 607 -25.99 55.56 -31.39
CA GLU A 607 -27.00 55.42 -32.43
C GLU A 607 -27.97 54.28 -32.12
N ALA A 608 -27.47 53.14 -31.66
CA ALA A 608 -28.31 52.03 -31.20
C ALA A 608 -29.18 52.41 -29.99
N ALA A 609 -28.61 53.13 -29.01
CA ALA A 609 -29.34 53.65 -27.87
C ALA A 609 -30.39 54.72 -28.26
N ALA A 610 -30.09 55.57 -29.25
CA ALA A 610 -31.01 56.59 -29.76
C ALA A 610 -32.14 55.97 -30.61
N ALA A 611 -31.84 54.93 -31.40
CA ALA A 611 -32.83 54.16 -32.16
C ALA A 611 -33.79 53.39 -31.25
N GLY A 612 -33.30 52.94 -30.08
CA GLY A 612 -34.09 52.36 -29.01
C GLY A 612 -34.67 53.40 -28.05
N ALA A 613 -35.33 54.45 -28.54
CA ALA A 613 -35.87 55.53 -27.71
C ALA A 613 -36.73 54.99 -26.55
N GLY A 614 -36.21 55.07 -25.32
CA GLY A 614 -36.87 54.57 -24.10
C GLY A 614 -36.22 53.35 -23.45
N MET A 615 -35.19 52.74 -24.05
CA MET A 615 -34.48 51.62 -23.42
C MET A 615 -33.71 52.06 -22.18
N SER A 616 -33.85 51.30 -21.10
CA SER A 616 -33.08 51.44 -19.88
C SER A 616 -31.58 51.10 -20.11
N PRO A 617 -30.64 51.63 -19.31
CA PRO A 617 -29.22 51.28 -19.39
C PRO A 617 -28.95 49.78 -19.34
N ARG A 618 -29.82 49.03 -18.65
CA ARG A 618 -29.77 47.57 -18.55
C ARG A 618 -30.16 46.89 -19.86
N GLU A 619 -31.16 47.40 -20.58
CA GLU A 619 -31.55 46.88 -21.90
C GLU A 619 -30.47 47.15 -22.95
N ILE A 620 -29.80 48.30 -22.86
CA ILE A 620 -28.65 48.64 -23.72
C ILE A 620 -27.46 47.73 -23.41
N ALA A 621 -27.11 47.53 -22.13
CA ALA A 621 -26.09 46.58 -21.72
C ALA A 621 -26.42 45.15 -22.21
N ALA A 622 -27.70 44.75 -22.18
CA ALA A 622 -28.16 43.45 -22.66
C ALA A 622 -28.13 43.30 -24.18
N ALA A 623 -28.33 44.38 -24.94
CA ALA A 623 -28.16 44.39 -26.38
C ALA A 623 -26.67 44.25 -26.74
N LEU A 624 -25.80 45.03 -26.08
CA LEU A 624 -24.36 45.00 -26.29
C LEU A 624 -23.74 43.64 -25.96
N LEU A 625 -24.17 43.00 -24.88
CA LEU A 625 -23.67 41.67 -24.53
C LEU A 625 -24.12 40.60 -25.54
N ARG A 626 -25.33 40.75 -26.11
CA ARG A 626 -25.83 39.85 -27.17
C ARG A 626 -25.07 40.04 -28.48
N GLU A 627 -24.69 41.27 -28.81
CA GLU A 627 -24.02 41.60 -30.07
C GLU A 627 -22.50 41.33 -30.02
N HIS A 628 -21.85 41.62 -28.88
CA HIS A 628 -20.39 41.62 -28.76
C HIS A 628 -19.84 40.59 -27.75
N GLY A 629 -20.69 39.85 -27.04
CA GLY A 629 -20.26 38.88 -26.03
C GLY A 629 -19.38 39.52 -24.94
N ASP A 630 -18.27 38.86 -24.61
CA ASP A 630 -17.30 39.34 -23.61
C ASP A 630 -16.59 40.65 -24.03
N GLU A 631 -16.62 41.01 -25.32
CA GLU A 631 -16.03 42.28 -25.81
C GLU A 631 -16.91 43.50 -25.56
N ALA A 632 -18.17 43.32 -25.16
CA ALA A 632 -19.10 44.42 -24.85
C ALA A 632 -18.49 45.43 -23.85
N PHE A 633 -17.71 44.93 -22.90
CA PHE A 633 -17.01 45.78 -21.92
C PHE A 633 -15.94 46.68 -22.56
N ARG A 634 -15.20 46.17 -23.54
CA ARG A 634 -14.21 46.94 -24.31
C ARG A 634 -14.88 47.92 -25.26
N VAL A 635 -16.06 47.59 -25.79
CA VAL A 635 -16.82 48.51 -26.64
C VAL A 635 -17.33 49.70 -25.83
N VAL A 636 -17.89 49.47 -24.63
CA VAL A 636 -18.39 50.55 -23.76
C VAL A 636 -17.27 51.39 -23.19
N ASN A 637 -16.15 50.75 -22.85
CA ASN A 637 -14.99 51.40 -22.24
C ASN A 637 -13.74 51.06 -23.07
N PRO A 638 -13.61 51.67 -24.28
CA PRO A 638 -12.48 51.38 -25.14
C PRO A 638 -11.21 51.70 -24.35
N PRO A 639 -10.24 50.77 -24.31
CA PRO A 639 -8.96 51.09 -23.70
C PRO A 639 -8.47 52.39 -24.33
N PRO A 640 -7.95 53.35 -23.54
CA PRO A 640 -7.47 54.61 -24.08
C PRO A 640 -6.57 54.27 -25.26
N ALA A 641 -6.88 54.86 -26.43
CA ALA A 641 -6.16 54.59 -27.68
C ALA A 641 -4.67 54.50 -27.35
N PRO A 642 -3.99 53.41 -27.72
CA PRO A 642 -2.63 53.14 -27.26
C PRO A 642 -1.85 54.42 -27.48
N ARG A 643 -1.51 55.11 -26.37
CA ARG A 643 -0.77 56.36 -26.45
C ARG A 643 0.50 55.96 -27.15
N THR A 644 0.67 56.37 -28.41
CA THR A 644 1.96 56.33 -29.08
C THR A 644 2.88 57.00 -28.08
N PRO A 645 3.86 56.30 -27.50
CA PRO A 645 4.67 56.87 -26.44
C PRO A 645 5.26 58.14 -27.01
N SER A 646 4.85 59.30 -26.47
CA SER A 646 5.33 60.62 -26.91
C SER A 646 6.84 60.75 -26.70
N ASN A 647 7.44 59.78 -26.00
CA ASN A 647 8.86 59.57 -25.95
C ASN A 647 9.19 58.06 -25.87
N PRO A 648 9.74 57.42 -26.92
CA PRO A 648 10.18 56.02 -26.88
C PRO A 648 11.31 55.76 -25.86
N SER A 649 11.89 56.79 -25.25
CA SER A 649 12.92 56.66 -24.21
C SER A 649 12.38 56.35 -22.80
N LEU A 650 11.07 56.53 -22.55
CA LEU A 650 10.47 56.39 -21.22
C LEU A 650 10.15 54.94 -20.81
N PHE A 651 10.30 53.98 -21.72
CA PHE A 651 10.25 52.53 -21.45
C PHE A 651 11.64 51.87 -21.42
N ARG A 652 12.68 52.61 -21.01
CA ARG A 652 13.91 51.95 -20.54
C ARG A 652 13.65 51.35 -19.16
N MET A 653 13.24 50.08 -19.15
CA MET A 653 13.21 49.28 -17.94
C MET A 653 14.62 49.29 -17.32
N ASP A 654 14.72 49.60 -16.02
CA ASP A 654 16.01 49.65 -15.32
C ASP A 654 16.79 48.34 -15.59
N PRO A 655 18.06 48.40 -16.05
CA PRO A 655 18.87 47.21 -16.33
C PRO A 655 18.94 46.22 -15.17
N ILE A 656 18.85 46.72 -13.94
CA ILE A 656 18.87 45.91 -12.73
C ILE A 656 17.55 45.11 -12.59
N LEU A 657 16.42 45.73 -12.91
CA LEU A 657 15.11 45.06 -12.92
C LEU A 657 15.00 44.03 -14.06
N MET A 658 15.51 44.34 -15.26
CA MET A 658 15.55 43.36 -16.36
C MET A 658 16.36 42.11 -16.00
N LYS A 659 17.49 42.29 -15.31
CA LYS A 659 18.31 41.18 -14.81
C LYS A 659 17.59 40.37 -13.72
N ARG A 660 16.83 41.03 -12.84
CA ARG A 660 16.09 40.37 -11.75
C ARG A 660 14.93 39.50 -12.25
N TYR A 661 14.32 39.87 -13.38
CA TYR A 661 13.20 39.14 -14.00
C TYR A 661 13.62 38.25 -15.18
N GLY A 662 14.92 38.08 -15.46
CA GLY A 662 15.41 37.20 -16.53
C GLY A 662 15.10 37.69 -17.95
N LEU A 663 14.76 38.97 -18.11
CA LEU A 663 14.53 39.61 -19.41
C LEU A 663 15.88 40.06 -19.98
N VAL A 664 16.74 39.10 -20.33
CA VAL A 664 17.99 39.42 -21.04
C VAL A 664 17.61 39.73 -22.49
N PRO A 665 17.85 40.94 -23.02
CA PRO A 665 17.62 41.22 -24.43
C PRO A 665 18.45 40.23 -25.25
N ARG A 666 17.81 39.44 -26.11
CA ARG A 666 18.52 38.68 -27.14
C ARG A 666 19.37 39.70 -27.91
N PRO A 667 20.70 39.50 -28.04
CA PRO A 667 21.50 40.39 -28.86
C PRO A 667 20.87 40.45 -30.25
N ASN A 668 20.65 41.67 -30.75
CA ASN A 668 20.20 41.87 -32.13
C ASN A 668 21.12 41.03 -33.03
N PRO A 669 20.58 40.15 -33.90
CA PRO A 669 21.41 39.48 -34.88
C PRO A 669 22.17 40.57 -35.65
N ALA A 670 23.50 40.45 -35.66
CA ALA A 670 24.36 41.37 -36.39
C ALA A 670 23.84 41.50 -37.84
N PRO A 671 23.89 42.70 -38.44
CA PRO A 671 23.53 42.86 -39.84
C PRO A 671 24.27 41.81 -40.65
N ALA A 672 23.53 41.04 -41.45
CA ALA A 672 24.07 40.01 -42.30
C ALA A 672 25.21 40.61 -43.14
N THR A 673 26.45 40.24 -42.82
CA THR A 673 27.58 40.45 -43.71
C THR A 673 27.23 39.79 -45.04
N GLU A 674 27.23 40.60 -46.09
CA GLU A 674 27.13 40.19 -47.50
C GLU A 674 27.86 38.86 -47.73
N GLU A 675 27.11 37.88 -48.22
CA GLU A 675 27.65 36.65 -48.77
C GLU A 675 28.74 36.98 -49.80
N ALA A 676 29.98 36.64 -49.46
CA ALA A 676 31.08 36.64 -50.39
C ALA A 676 30.76 35.68 -51.55
N LYS A 677 30.68 36.24 -52.76
CA LYS A 677 30.61 35.50 -54.03
C LYS A 677 31.65 34.36 -54.05
N PRO A 678 31.27 33.13 -54.43
CA PRO A 678 32.21 32.03 -54.56
C PRO A 678 33.20 32.30 -55.70
N THR A 679 34.49 32.31 -55.36
CA THR A 679 35.62 32.37 -56.29
C THR A 679 35.60 31.14 -57.21
N PRO A 680 35.74 31.28 -58.55
CA PRO A 680 35.75 30.15 -59.45
C PRO A 680 37.04 29.32 -59.30
N ALA A 681 36.87 28.00 -59.30
CA ALA A 681 37.93 27.01 -59.15
C ALA A 681 39.00 27.14 -60.25
N GLN A 682 40.27 27.16 -59.85
CA GLN A 682 41.40 27.00 -60.75
C GLN A 682 41.48 25.55 -61.24
N PRO A 683 41.75 25.32 -62.54
CA PRO A 683 41.96 23.97 -63.08
C PRO A 683 43.33 23.42 -62.63
N PRO A 684 43.46 22.09 -62.49
CA PRO A 684 44.71 21.45 -62.09
C PRO A 684 45.74 21.58 -63.21
N LYS A 685 46.99 21.92 -62.84
CA LYS A 685 48.15 21.84 -63.74
C LYS A 685 48.80 20.45 -63.64
N PRO A 686 49.39 19.95 -64.75
CA PRO A 686 50.06 18.65 -64.83
C PRO A 686 51.32 18.55 -63.99
#